data_AF-A0A132UAW6-F1
#
_entry.id   AF-A0A132UAW6-F1
#
_cell.length_a   1.000
_cell.length_b   1.000
_cell.length_c   1.000
_cell.angle_alpha   90.00
_cell.angle_beta   90.00
_cell.angle_gamma   90.00
#
_symmetry.space_group_name_H-M   'P 1'
#
loop_
_entity.id
_entity.type
_entity.pdbx_description
1 polymer ?
#
loop_
_entity_poly.entity_id
_entity_poly.type
_entity_poly.pdbx_seq_one_letter_code
_entity_poly.pdbx_strand_id
1 'polypeptide(L)'
;MAMDRTRVAVEIYGTSYKLVGSSTEYMKQVARYVDEHMRAISKSHTRLDTPRIAVLAAVHMAEQAIQVQDFKNELNMLTGERTELRVEVARLTEAQKERQEEYERLEAAAREEAARLAAEAEEERRRHLEIQEQERKLHAEALLEAETAAAAAREQMAEELKAREAELKSLRERYEQEQAAGRESHRQELAAAEAARLQQLEELKAAHQQELEHLRETLDKEKAESLSRLQEELVETRESLGGEIVEIRSALSKELADTKSTLEKELAEEREALQKELAKNKELRQSQGTQEHRHKQQMQEMEKQIGELRGGTGQLQSRLRAAEAGLKSEREARLTLLAQYEAVLKREEQLTEELRAAAEQGTLRQEELEALRKRYEAVQQEAAGLKESLRGTAENLSRVEAELHSANELGDLLSDELEELRQRHSRKQEEAAVLHQSLEETKSSLHQLEGELAQAASEAAAWHELADKHMEDIGELEMKLLEAEEKSSALQTEIDTLRGQADGMVQQLDRESGLRAEAEAESRQYRAEAEAARKELAALRGRYEELIAQYDEVLQDGEQLKERYELLEAEGEETARRLEELYEAGREAAAAAAEQQEALRETREVEASWKRKYEELLQSQQEWSETEAQLREEIEIWEQEASKAEAEAESMNREHSQVQQQLDEIGESYELVQGQLRLLQAQSEMRQGELDKLSQEHQSLQAEYAKLQREYNEWIQLIEQDS
;
A
#
# COMPACT_ATOMS: atom_id res chain seq x y z
N MET A 1 8.24 -120.66 -7.44
CA MET A 1 8.80 -121.49 -8.53
C MET A 1 9.44 -122.72 -7.91
N ALA A 2 9.22 -123.92 -8.46
CA ALA A 2 9.98 -125.10 -8.04
C ALA A 2 11.40 -124.99 -8.62
N MET A 3 12.42 -124.93 -7.76
CA MET A 3 13.81 -124.97 -8.20
C MET A 3 14.20 -126.41 -8.54
N ASP A 4 14.68 -126.64 -9.77
CA ASP A 4 15.16 -127.95 -10.19
C ASP A 4 16.39 -128.38 -9.38
N ARG A 5 16.17 -129.32 -8.48
CA ARG A 5 17.15 -129.84 -7.53
C ARG A 5 18.18 -130.69 -8.25
N THR A 6 19.24 -130.05 -8.73
CA THR A 6 20.32 -130.69 -9.48
C THR A 6 21.29 -131.38 -8.52
N ARG A 7 21.66 -132.63 -8.82
CA ARG A 7 22.69 -133.39 -8.07
C ARG A 7 24.06 -133.08 -8.63
N VAL A 8 24.96 -132.59 -7.78
CA VAL A 8 26.32 -132.17 -8.16
C VAL A 8 27.33 -132.88 -7.29
N ALA A 9 28.33 -133.51 -7.92
CA ALA A 9 29.51 -134.00 -7.20
C ALA A 9 30.48 -132.82 -7.01
N VAL A 10 30.86 -132.58 -5.76
CA VAL A 10 31.84 -131.55 -5.35
C VAL A 10 32.89 -132.19 -4.45
N GLU A 11 34.03 -131.54 -4.29
CA GLU A 11 35.10 -131.96 -3.39
C GLU A 11 35.25 -130.92 -2.28
N ILE A 12 35.27 -131.37 -1.02
CA ILE A 12 35.44 -130.54 0.16
C ILE A 12 36.42 -131.25 1.09
N TYR A 13 37.52 -130.59 1.44
CA TYR A 13 38.58 -131.07 2.32
C TYR A 13 39.09 -132.48 1.96
N GLY A 14 39.32 -132.72 0.67
CA GLY A 14 39.80 -134.00 0.12
C GLY A 14 38.77 -135.13 0.08
N THR A 15 37.49 -134.86 0.39
CA THR A 15 36.39 -135.84 0.33
C THR A 15 35.36 -135.42 -0.72
N SER A 16 34.94 -136.35 -1.58
CA SER A 16 33.91 -136.08 -2.59
C SER A 16 32.50 -136.29 -2.05
N TYR A 17 31.67 -135.25 -2.11
CA TYR A 17 30.28 -135.24 -1.67
C TYR A 17 29.33 -135.05 -2.85
N LYS A 18 28.18 -135.75 -2.83
CA LYS A 18 27.09 -135.56 -3.80
C LYS A 18 26.02 -134.67 -3.17
N LEU A 19 26.11 -133.36 -3.41
CA LEU A 19 25.17 -132.38 -2.88
C LEU A 19 24.00 -132.15 -3.85
N VAL A 20 22.90 -131.64 -3.29
CA VAL A 20 21.70 -131.25 -4.04
C VAL A 20 21.53 -129.74 -3.90
N GLY A 21 21.40 -129.02 -5.01
CA GLY A 21 21.23 -127.57 -4.97
C GLY A 21 20.64 -126.97 -6.24
N SER A 22 20.42 -125.66 -6.21
CA SER A 22 19.61 -124.93 -7.20
C SER A 22 20.36 -124.52 -8.47
N SER A 23 21.69 -124.50 -8.44
CA SER A 23 22.54 -124.19 -9.59
C SER A 23 23.88 -124.92 -9.45
N THR A 24 24.37 -125.50 -10.54
CA THR A 24 25.62 -126.27 -10.53
C THR A 24 26.84 -125.41 -10.22
N GLU A 25 26.87 -124.18 -10.73
CA GLU A 25 27.99 -123.27 -10.54
C GLU A 25 27.98 -122.65 -9.14
N TYR A 26 26.81 -122.24 -8.66
CA TYR A 26 26.64 -121.74 -7.28
C TYR A 26 27.02 -122.79 -6.24
N MET A 27 26.64 -124.07 -6.43
CA MET A 27 27.03 -125.13 -5.50
C MET A 27 28.53 -125.44 -5.52
N LYS A 28 29.22 -125.31 -6.66
CA LYS A 28 30.69 -125.39 -6.70
C LYS A 28 31.33 -124.20 -5.97
N GLN A 29 30.78 -122.99 -6.11
CA GLN A 29 31.28 -121.80 -5.41
C GLN A 29 31.11 -121.93 -3.89
N VAL A 30 29.94 -122.37 -3.43
CA VAL A 30 29.70 -122.67 -2.00
C VAL A 30 30.62 -123.78 -1.51
N ALA A 31 30.84 -124.85 -2.28
CA ALA A 31 31.76 -125.93 -1.91
C ALA A 31 33.22 -125.44 -1.79
N ARG A 32 33.69 -124.59 -2.73
CA ARG A 32 35.01 -123.94 -2.65
C ARG A 32 35.13 -123.06 -1.41
N TYR A 33 34.10 -122.25 -1.13
CA TYR A 33 34.07 -121.37 0.03
C TYR A 33 34.16 -122.14 1.36
N VAL A 34 33.43 -123.27 1.48
CA VAL A 34 33.55 -124.20 2.62
C VAL A 34 34.95 -124.81 2.70
N ASP A 35 35.52 -125.27 1.58
CA ASP A 35 36.86 -125.86 1.53
C ASP A 35 37.95 -124.86 1.95
N GLU A 36 37.86 -123.61 1.48
CA GLU A 36 38.75 -122.51 1.88
C GLU A 36 38.66 -122.22 3.39
N HIS A 37 37.44 -122.15 3.95
CA HIS A 37 37.24 -121.93 5.40
C HIS A 37 37.76 -123.12 6.23
N MET A 38 37.50 -124.35 5.82
CA MET A 38 38.05 -125.54 6.48
C MET A 38 39.59 -125.57 6.42
N ARG A 39 40.21 -125.19 5.29
CA ARG A 39 41.67 -125.08 5.17
C ARG A 39 42.26 -123.90 5.96
N ALA A 40 41.56 -122.79 6.09
CA ALA A 40 41.99 -121.65 6.89
C ALA A 40 41.96 -121.99 8.40
N ILE A 41 40.91 -122.68 8.84
CA ILE A 41 40.80 -123.19 10.21
C ILE A 41 41.84 -124.28 10.48
N SER A 42 42.09 -125.20 9.54
CA SER A 42 43.10 -126.24 9.75
C SER A 42 44.54 -125.72 9.80
N LYS A 43 44.85 -124.64 9.06
CA LYS A 43 46.14 -123.93 9.16
C LYS A 43 46.35 -123.27 10.53
N SER A 44 45.32 -122.65 11.09
CA SER A 44 45.40 -121.97 12.40
C SER A 44 45.31 -122.95 13.58
N HIS A 45 44.64 -124.09 13.42
CA HIS A 45 44.36 -125.05 14.48
C HIS A 45 44.79 -126.48 14.09
N THR A 46 46.09 -126.69 13.96
CA THR A 46 46.72 -127.95 13.50
C THR A 46 46.50 -129.19 14.38
N ARG A 47 45.91 -129.03 15.58
CA ARG A 47 45.60 -130.13 16.52
C ARG A 47 44.12 -130.57 16.52
N LEU A 48 43.28 -129.99 15.66
CA LEU A 48 41.87 -130.37 15.55
C LEU A 48 41.65 -131.49 14.52
N ASP A 49 40.74 -132.40 14.83
CA ASP A 49 40.25 -133.43 13.92
C ASP A 49 39.27 -132.86 12.88
N THR A 50 39.23 -133.48 11.70
CA THR A 50 38.40 -133.04 10.56
C THR A 50 36.94 -132.75 10.91
N PRO A 51 36.24 -133.55 11.76
CA PRO A 51 34.88 -133.23 12.21
C PRO A 51 34.78 -131.90 12.97
N ARG A 52 35.73 -131.58 13.86
CA ARG A 52 35.72 -130.30 14.61
C ARG A 52 36.05 -129.11 13.72
N ILE A 53 36.96 -129.28 12.77
CA ILE A 53 37.25 -128.26 11.75
C ILE A 53 36.00 -127.96 10.91
N ALA A 54 35.26 -129.00 10.50
CA ALA A 54 34.02 -128.84 9.75
C ALA A 54 32.91 -128.13 10.56
N VAL A 55 32.77 -128.45 11.85
CA VAL A 55 31.81 -127.77 12.74
C VAL A 55 32.19 -126.30 12.95
N LEU A 56 33.47 -125.99 13.20
CA LEU A 56 33.89 -124.59 13.38
C LEU A 56 33.74 -123.77 12.09
N ALA A 57 34.03 -124.36 10.92
CA ALA A 57 33.75 -123.73 9.63
C ALA A 57 32.26 -123.45 9.45
N ALA A 58 31.39 -124.40 9.79
CA ALA A 58 29.94 -124.21 9.72
C ALA A 58 29.44 -123.13 10.71
N VAL A 59 30.02 -123.02 11.90
CA VAL A 59 29.69 -121.98 12.89
C VAL A 59 30.11 -120.60 12.38
N HIS A 60 31.35 -120.42 11.91
CA HIS A 60 31.79 -119.13 11.34
C HIS A 60 30.95 -118.71 10.13
N MET A 61 30.60 -119.65 9.25
CA MET A 61 29.72 -119.37 8.11
C MET A 61 28.28 -119.02 8.54
N ALA A 62 27.77 -119.64 9.60
CA ALA A 62 26.46 -119.30 10.16
C ALA A 62 26.46 -117.91 10.83
N GLU A 63 27.53 -117.58 11.55
CA GLU A 63 27.73 -116.25 12.15
C GLU A 63 27.81 -115.15 11.08
N GLN A 64 28.61 -115.35 10.02
CA GLN A 64 28.66 -114.44 8.88
C GLN A 64 27.31 -114.29 8.18
N ALA A 65 26.54 -115.39 8.04
CA ALA A 65 25.20 -115.34 7.45
C ALA A 65 24.20 -114.54 8.32
N ILE A 66 24.29 -114.64 9.65
CA ILE A 66 23.51 -113.84 10.59
C ILE A 66 23.89 -112.37 10.49
N GLN A 67 25.19 -112.04 10.55
CA GLN A 67 25.68 -110.65 10.42
C GLN A 67 25.22 -110.01 9.10
N VAL A 68 25.32 -110.72 7.97
CA VAL A 68 24.83 -110.25 6.65
C VAL A 68 23.30 -110.08 6.63
N GLN A 69 22.56 -110.91 7.36
CA GLN A 69 21.11 -110.76 7.49
C GLN A 69 20.74 -109.54 8.35
N ASP A 70 21.48 -109.27 9.43
CA ASP A 70 21.27 -108.11 10.29
C ASP A 70 21.59 -106.80 9.56
N PHE A 71 22.74 -106.71 8.88
CA PHE A 71 23.06 -105.57 8.00
C PHE A 71 22.03 -105.36 6.89
N LYS A 72 21.46 -106.43 6.35
CA LYS A 72 20.40 -106.33 5.34
C LYS A 72 19.10 -105.81 5.94
N ASN A 73 18.76 -106.18 7.17
CA ASN A 73 17.58 -105.66 7.88
C ASN A 73 17.75 -104.18 8.21
N GLU A 74 18.92 -103.78 8.71
CA GLU A 74 19.29 -102.38 8.98
C GLU A 74 19.26 -101.53 7.69
N LEU A 75 19.85 -102.03 6.59
CA LEU A 75 19.81 -101.35 5.30
C LEU A 75 18.37 -101.19 4.78
N ASN A 76 17.51 -102.21 4.96
CA ASN A 76 16.09 -102.12 4.60
C ASN A 76 15.36 -101.05 5.44
N MET A 77 15.59 -100.99 6.76
CA MET A 77 15.04 -99.95 7.64
C MET A 77 15.49 -98.55 7.21
N LEU A 78 16.80 -98.33 7.06
CA LEU A 78 17.36 -97.05 6.61
C LEU A 78 16.85 -96.64 5.22
N THR A 79 16.63 -97.59 4.30
CA THR A 79 16.01 -97.26 3.01
C THR A 79 14.53 -96.90 3.13
N GLY A 80 13.79 -97.51 4.07
CA GLY A 80 12.41 -97.16 4.41
C GLY A 80 12.30 -95.75 4.98
N GLU A 81 13.05 -95.46 6.05
CA GLU A 81 13.13 -94.13 6.67
C GLU A 81 13.55 -93.06 5.64
N ARG A 82 14.53 -93.35 4.79
CA ARG A 82 14.93 -92.44 3.70
C ARG A 82 13.81 -92.23 2.67
N THR A 83 12.96 -93.22 2.40
CA THR A 83 11.79 -93.02 1.53
C THR A 83 10.70 -92.19 2.20
N GLU A 84 10.44 -92.41 3.49
CA GLU A 84 9.46 -91.62 4.26
C GLU A 84 9.90 -90.16 4.38
N LEU A 85 11.17 -89.91 4.74
CA LEU A 85 11.75 -88.56 4.78
C LEU A 85 11.73 -87.87 3.41
N ARG A 86 11.92 -88.61 2.30
CA ARG A 86 11.79 -88.04 0.95
C ARG A 86 10.36 -87.65 0.61
N VAL A 87 9.36 -88.42 1.03
CA VAL A 87 7.95 -88.08 0.85
C VAL A 87 7.57 -86.86 1.68
N GLU A 88 8.01 -86.79 2.94
CA GLU A 88 7.71 -85.65 3.81
C GLU A 88 8.43 -84.37 3.36
N VAL A 89 9.69 -84.46 2.90
CA VAL A 89 10.38 -83.31 2.28
C VAL A 89 9.65 -82.83 1.03
N ALA A 90 9.22 -83.74 0.14
CA ALA A 90 8.45 -83.36 -1.05
C ALA A 90 7.15 -82.63 -0.67
N ARG A 91 6.40 -83.18 0.30
CA ARG A 91 5.17 -82.60 0.83
C ARG A 91 5.39 -81.21 1.45
N LEU A 92 6.46 -81.03 2.22
CA LEU A 92 6.82 -79.74 2.82
C LEU A 92 7.21 -78.71 1.75
N THR A 93 7.94 -79.11 0.69
CA THR A 93 8.26 -78.21 -0.43
C THR A 93 7.02 -77.81 -1.23
N GLU A 94 6.06 -78.71 -1.41
CA GLU A 94 4.81 -78.43 -2.11
C GLU A 94 3.92 -77.48 -1.29
N ALA A 95 3.79 -77.72 0.02
CA ALA A 95 3.08 -76.82 0.94
C ALA A 95 3.76 -75.45 1.10
N GLN A 96 5.09 -75.34 0.97
CA GLN A 96 5.77 -74.04 0.89
C GLN A 96 5.44 -73.32 -0.42
N LYS A 97 5.44 -74.05 -1.55
CA LYS A 97 5.11 -73.48 -2.87
C LYS A 97 3.67 -72.97 -2.93
N GLU A 98 2.71 -73.73 -2.41
CA GLU A 98 1.30 -73.31 -2.30
C GLU A 98 1.16 -72.01 -1.52
N ARG A 99 1.78 -71.91 -0.33
CA ARG A 99 1.79 -70.67 0.46
C ARG A 99 2.45 -69.51 -0.27
N GLN A 100 3.55 -69.76 -0.98
CA GLN A 100 4.23 -68.72 -1.75
C GLN A 100 3.35 -68.20 -2.90
N GLU A 101 2.65 -69.09 -3.62
CA GLU A 101 1.66 -68.69 -4.63
C GLU A 101 0.46 -67.95 -4.01
N GLU A 102 0.03 -68.28 -2.80
CA GLU A 102 -1.00 -67.53 -2.07
C GLU A 102 -0.52 -66.12 -1.70
N TYR A 103 0.70 -65.97 -1.18
CA TYR A 103 1.30 -64.66 -0.90
C TYR A 103 1.46 -63.82 -2.16
N GLU A 104 1.95 -64.38 -3.27
CA GLU A 104 2.08 -63.68 -4.55
C GLU A 104 0.72 -63.21 -5.11
N ARG A 105 -0.35 -64.01 -4.94
CA ARG A 105 -1.71 -63.61 -5.32
C ARG A 105 -2.27 -62.50 -4.43
N LEU A 106 -2.03 -62.55 -3.12
CA LEU A 106 -2.44 -61.49 -2.19
C LEU A 106 -1.69 -60.19 -2.44
N GLU A 107 -0.38 -60.26 -2.70
CA GLU A 107 0.41 -59.08 -3.11
C GLU A 107 -0.07 -58.52 -4.44
N ALA A 108 -0.38 -59.35 -5.44
CA ALA A 108 -0.91 -58.89 -6.72
C ALA A 108 -2.26 -58.17 -6.55
N ALA A 109 -3.19 -58.74 -5.78
CA ALA A 109 -4.48 -58.12 -5.49
C ALA A 109 -4.33 -56.78 -4.75
N ALA A 110 -3.46 -56.73 -3.72
CA ALA A 110 -3.19 -55.49 -2.98
C ALA A 110 -2.53 -54.41 -3.85
N ARG A 111 -1.64 -54.80 -4.78
CA ARG A 111 -1.02 -53.88 -5.76
C ARG A 111 -2.05 -53.34 -6.76
N GLU A 112 -2.98 -54.16 -7.23
CA GLU A 112 -4.08 -53.72 -8.11
C GLU A 112 -5.04 -52.76 -7.39
N GLU A 113 -5.40 -53.05 -6.14
CA GLU A 113 -6.26 -52.18 -5.33
C GLU A 113 -5.58 -50.84 -5.02
N ALA A 114 -4.31 -50.86 -4.61
CA ALA A 114 -3.51 -49.65 -4.42
C ALA A 114 -3.36 -48.82 -5.71
N ALA A 115 -3.20 -49.48 -6.87
CA ALA A 115 -3.14 -48.78 -8.16
C ALA A 115 -4.47 -48.13 -8.56
N ARG A 116 -5.62 -48.74 -8.22
CA ARG A 116 -6.95 -48.12 -8.43
C ARG A 116 -7.14 -46.90 -7.55
N LEU A 117 -6.85 -47.01 -6.25
CA LEU A 117 -6.98 -45.89 -5.31
C LEU A 117 -6.03 -44.73 -5.67
N ALA A 118 -4.82 -45.04 -6.16
CA ALA A 118 -3.90 -44.03 -6.69
C ALA A 118 -4.46 -43.33 -7.94
N ALA A 119 -5.05 -44.08 -8.88
CA ALA A 119 -5.66 -43.51 -10.08
C ALA A 119 -6.88 -42.64 -9.77
N GLU A 120 -7.76 -43.06 -8.86
CA GLU A 120 -8.90 -42.27 -8.39
C GLU A 120 -8.44 -40.96 -7.72
N ALA A 121 -7.42 -41.03 -6.84
CA ALA A 121 -6.84 -39.84 -6.22
C ALA A 121 -6.12 -38.91 -7.22
N GLU A 122 -5.53 -39.43 -8.30
CA GLU A 122 -4.99 -38.63 -9.40
C GLU A 122 -6.09 -37.95 -10.23
N GLU A 123 -7.23 -38.62 -10.48
CA GLU A 123 -8.37 -38.01 -11.14
C GLU A 123 -9.00 -36.89 -10.30
N GLU A 124 -9.18 -37.09 -8.99
CA GLU A 124 -9.67 -36.03 -8.10
C GLU A 124 -8.74 -34.83 -8.06
N ARG A 125 -7.42 -35.05 -8.00
CA ARG A 125 -6.41 -33.98 -8.09
C ARG A 125 -6.49 -33.23 -9.42
N ARG A 126 -6.69 -33.91 -10.55
CA ARG A 126 -6.89 -33.26 -11.86
C ARG A 126 -8.14 -32.39 -11.87
N ARG A 127 -9.27 -32.91 -11.37
CA ARG A 127 -10.53 -32.14 -11.27
C ARG A 127 -10.37 -30.90 -10.40
N HIS A 128 -9.66 -31.00 -9.26
CA HIS A 128 -9.35 -29.84 -8.42
C HIS A 128 -8.47 -28.80 -9.14
N LEU A 129 -7.45 -29.24 -9.90
CA LEU A 129 -6.61 -28.33 -10.69
C LEU A 129 -7.40 -27.66 -11.83
N GLU A 130 -8.27 -28.40 -12.51
CA GLU A 130 -9.16 -27.86 -13.56
C GLU A 130 -10.13 -26.81 -13.00
N ILE A 131 -10.71 -27.05 -11.81
CA ILE A 131 -11.56 -26.08 -11.11
C ILE A 131 -10.75 -24.83 -10.74
N GLN A 132 -9.57 -24.97 -10.14
CA GLN A 132 -8.70 -23.84 -9.82
C GLN A 132 -8.26 -23.05 -11.05
N GLU A 133 -8.01 -23.71 -12.18
CA GLU A 133 -7.75 -23.01 -13.44
C GLU A 133 -8.96 -22.25 -13.97
N GLN A 134 -10.17 -22.80 -13.82
CA GLN A 134 -11.41 -22.12 -14.22
C GLN A 134 -11.68 -20.91 -13.32
N GLU A 135 -11.55 -21.05 -12.00
CA GLU A 135 -11.65 -19.94 -11.04
C GLU A 135 -10.65 -18.82 -11.35
N ARG A 136 -9.39 -19.17 -11.65
CA ARG A 136 -8.36 -18.19 -12.03
C ARG A 136 -8.65 -17.50 -13.37
N LYS A 137 -9.26 -18.19 -14.34
CA LYS A 137 -9.70 -17.60 -15.62
C LYS A 137 -10.86 -16.63 -15.39
N LEU A 138 -11.90 -17.06 -14.68
CA LEU A 138 -13.06 -16.22 -14.33
C LEU A 138 -12.64 -14.99 -13.51
N HIS A 139 -11.71 -15.14 -12.57
CA HIS A 139 -11.18 -14.02 -11.80
C HIS A 139 -10.36 -13.04 -12.66
N ALA A 140 -9.57 -13.55 -13.62
CA ALA A 140 -8.82 -12.69 -14.55
C ALA A 140 -9.75 -11.96 -15.55
N GLU A 141 -10.82 -12.61 -16.00
CA GLU A 141 -11.87 -12.00 -16.84
C GLU A 141 -12.60 -10.90 -16.06
N ALA A 142 -13.05 -11.17 -14.83
CA ALA A 142 -13.69 -10.19 -13.97
C ALA A 142 -12.77 -9.00 -13.62
N LEU A 143 -11.47 -9.24 -13.43
CA LEU A 143 -10.49 -8.17 -13.22
C LEU A 143 -10.40 -7.26 -14.45
N LEU A 144 -10.37 -7.84 -15.66
CA LEU A 144 -10.27 -7.09 -16.92
C LEU A 144 -11.56 -6.31 -17.24
N GLU A 145 -12.73 -6.87 -16.90
CA GLU A 145 -14.00 -6.13 -16.92
C GLU A 145 -14.01 -4.97 -15.93
N ALA A 146 -13.50 -5.16 -14.71
CA ALA A 146 -13.38 -4.10 -13.72
C ALA A 146 -12.38 -3.00 -14.14
N GLU A 147 -11.23 -3.37 -14.73
CA GLU A 147 -10.25 -2.42 -15.27
C GLU A 147 -10.82 -1.59 -16.43
N THR A 148 -11.54 -2.23 -17.36
CA THR A 148 -12.16 -1.53 -18.50
C THR A 148 -13.32 -0.62 -18.06
N ALA A 149 -14.14 -1.05 -17.10
CA ALA A 149 -15.17 -0.21 -16.49
C ALA A 149 -14.57 1.00 -15.75
N ALA A 150 -13.50 0.78 -14.97
CA ALA A 150 -12.78 1.85 -14.29
C ALA A 150 -12.09 2.82 -15.25
N ALA A 151 -11.57 2.34 -16.39
CA ALA A 151 -11.02 3.18 -17.45
C ALA A 151 -12.11 4.05 -18.10
N ALA A 152 -13.27 3.47 -18.44
CA ALA A 152 -14.40 4.21 -18.99
C ALA A 152 -14.93 5.28 -18.02
N ALA A 153 -15.07 4.96 -16.73
CA ALA A 153 -15.48 5.91 -15.71
C ALA A 153 -14.46 7.07 -15.54
N ARG A 154 -13.16 6.79 -15.63
CA ARG A 154 -12.11 7.83 -15.63
C ARG A 154 -12.17 8.72 -16.87
N GLU A 155 -12.49 8.16 -18.04
CA GLU A 155 -12.65 8.93 -19.27
C GLU A 155 -13.87 9.87 -19.19
N GLN A 156 -15.02 9.36 -18.72
CA GLN A 156 -16.23 10.16 -18.46
C GLN A 156 -15.95 11.32 -17.47
N MET A 157 -15.33 11.03 -16.32
CA MET A 157 -14.93 12.04 -15.35
C MET A 157 -13.96 13.08 -15.94
N ALA A 158 -13.06 12.68 -16.84
CA ALA A 158 -12.15 13.60 -17.53
C ALA A 158 -12.86 14.46 -18.60
N GLU A 159 -13.94 13.98 -19.22
CA GLU A 159 -14.79 14.78 -20.10
C GLU A 159 -15.66 15.77 -19.31
N GLU A 160 -16.26 15.34 -18.19
CA GLU A 160 -17.02 16.21 -17.28
C GLU A 160 -16.14 17.32 -16.68
N LEU A 161 -14.92 17.01 -16.28
CA LEU A 161 -13.94 18.01 -15.82
C LEU A 161 -13.62 19.04 -16.93
N LYS A 162 -13.36 18.60 -18.17
CA LYS A 162 -13.14 19.52 -19.30
C LYS A 162 -14.38 20.38 -19.60
N ALA A 163 -15.58 19.82 -19.47
CA ALA A 163 -16.83 20.56 -19.63
C ALA A 163 -16.96 21.65 -18.55
N ARG A 164 -16.74 21.31 -17.27
CA ARG A 164 -16.76 22.29 -16.18
C ARG A 164 -15.63 23.32 -16.27
N GLU A 165 -14.44 22.95 -16.74
CA GLU A 165 -13.37 23.91 -17.03
C GLU A 165 -13.77 24.92 -18.12
N ALA A 166 -14.43 24.44 -19.19
CA ALA A 166 -14.94 25.30 -20.26
C ALA A 166 -16.08 26.21 -19.76
N GLU A 167 -17.00 25.70 -18.95
CA GLU A 167 -18.06 26.48 -18.30
C GLU A 167 -17.47 27.57 -17.40
N LEU A 168 -16.57 27.21 -16.49
CA LEU A 168 -15.87 28.16 -15.60
C LEU A 168 -15.09 29.21 -16.38
N LYS A 169 -14.46 28.84 -17.50
CA LYS A 169 -13.79 29.80 -18.39
C LYS A 169 -14.80 30.75 -19.02
N SER A 170 -15.91 30.25 -19.56
CA SER A 170 -16.97 31.10 -20.15
C SER A 170 -17.60 32.04 -19.12
N LEU A 171 -17.73 31.58 -17.87
CA LEU A 171 -18.26 32.38 -16.75
C LEU A 171 -17.27 33.47 -16.34
N ARG A 172 -15.96 33.18 -16.30
CA ARG A 172 -14.91 34.19 -16.08
C ARG A 172 -14.90 35.23 -17.20
N GLU A 173 -14.97 34.81 -18.47
CA GLU A 173 -15.04 35.71 -19.61
C GLU A 173 -16.28 36.64 -19.55
N ARG A 174 -17.43 36.12 -19.10
CA ARG A 174 -18.64 36.94 -18.84
C ARG A 174 -18.43 37.94 -17.71
N TYR A 175 -17.92 37.50 -16.56
CA TYR A 175 -17.64 38.42 -15.43
C TYR A 175 -16.60 39.49 -15.78
N GLU A 176 -15.59 39.17 -16.59
CA GLU A 176 -14.62 40.14 -17.09
C GLU A 176 -15.27 41.15 -18.05
N GLN A 177 -16.17 40.71 -18.92
CA GLN A 177 -16.96 41.58 -19.79
C GLN A 177 -17.91 42.49 -19.00
N GLU A 178 -18.61 41.97 -18.00
CA GLU A 178 -19.48 42.74 -17.10
C GLU A 178 -18.67 43.79 -16.31
N GLN A 179 -17.52 43.42 -15.75
CA GLN A 179 -16.63 44.39 -15.09
C GLN A 179 -16.05 45.43 -16.06
N ALA A 180 -15.71 45.05 -17.29
CA ALA A 180 -15.23 45.98 -18.30
C ALA A 180 -16.33 46.98 -18.69
N ALA A 181 -17.55 46.50 -18.94
CA ALA A 181 -18.71 47.32 -19.24
C ALA A 181 -19.07 48.26 -18.07
N GLY A 182 -19.02 47.77 -16.82
CA GLY A 182 -19.23 48.61 -15.63
C GLY A 182 -18.17 49.70 -15.48
N ARG A 183 -16.89 49.37 -15.69
CA ARG A 183 -15.79 50.36 -15.71
C ARG A 183 -15.95 51.38 -16.84
N GLU A 184 -16.44 50.96 -18.00
CA GLU A 184 -16.70 51.86 -19.13
C GLU A 184 -17.90 52.77 -18.86
N SER A 185 -19.01 52.25 -18.29
CA SER A 185 -20.16 53.06 -17.83
C SER A 185 -19.71 54.12 -16.83
N HIS A 186 -19.00 53.74 -15.77
CA HIS A 186 -18.50 54.70 -14.77
C HIS A 186 -17.51 55.71 -15.36
N ARG A 187 -16.72 55.33 -16.37
CA ARG A 187 -15.84 56.26 -17.09
C ARG A 187 -16.64 57.25 -17.94
N GLN A 188 -17.73 56.80 -18.59
CA GLN A 188 -18.63 57.66 -19.34
C GLN A 188 -19.43 58.60 -18.42
N GLU A 189 -19.93 58.12 -17.29
CA GLU A 189 -20.58 58.90 -16.23
C GLU A 189 -19.65 59.99 -15.68
N LEU A 190 -18.41 59.62 -15.35
CA LEU A 190 -17.41 60.58 -14.85
C LEU A 190 -17.04 61.63 -15.90
N ALA A 191 -16.84 61.22 -17.16
CA ALA A 191 -16.58 62.15 -18.26
C ALA A 191 -17.77 63.09 -18.53
N ALA A 192 -19.00 62.59 -18.42
CA ALA A 192 -20.22 63.41 -18.53
C ALA A 192 -20.35 64.40 -17.37
N ALA A 193 -20.05 63.99 -16.14
CA ALA A 193 -20.03 64.86 -14.97
C ALA A 193 -18.92 65.94 -15.05
N GLU A 194 -17.73 65.58 -15.54
CA GLU A 194 -16.65 66.54 -15.83
C GLU A 194 -17.04 67.54 -16.92
N ALA A 195 -17.67 67.08 -18.00
CA ALA A 195 -18.16 67.94 -19.08
C ALA A 195 -19.26 68.90 -18.59
N ALA A 196 -20.23 68.42 -17.81
CA ALA A 196 -21.27 69.26 -17.22
C ALA A 196 -20.68 70.31 -16.25
N ARG A 197 -19.68 69.93 -15.44
CA ARG A 197 -18.97 70.86 -14.55
C ARG A 197 -18.14 71.89 -15.32
N LEU A 198 -17.54 71.51 -16.46
CA LEU A 198 -16.87 72.43 -17.37
C LEU A 198 -17.85 73.44 -17.97
N GLN A 199 -19.01 72.99 -18.45
CA GLN A 199 -20.08 73.87 -18.95
C GLN A 199 -20.55 74.86 -17.88
N GLN A 200 -20.84 74.39 -16.66
CA GLN A 200 -21.18 75.27 -15.52
C GLN A 200 -20.09 76.31 -15.22
N LEU A 201 -18.80 75.93 -15.31
CA LEU A 201 -17.69 76.86 -15.14
C LEU A 201 -17.55 77.87 -16.28
N GLU A 202 -17.92 77.51 -17.51
CA GLU A 202 -17.97 78.42 -18.67
C GLU A 202 -19.15 79.38 -18.60
N GLU A 203 -20.34 78.90 -18.23
CA GLU A 203 -21.53 79.71 -17.95
C GLU A 203 -21.27 80.72 -16.82
N LEU A 204 -20.67 80.28 -15.71
CA LEU A 204 -20.28 81.17 -14.62
C LEU A 204 -19.25 82.20 -15.08
N LYS A 205 -18.23 81.81 -15.87
CA LYS A 205 -17.27 82.78 -16.43
C LYS A 205 -17.94 83.80 -17.34
N ALA A 206 -18.88 83.38 -18.19
CA ALA A 206 -19.63 84.28 -19.07
C ALA A 206 -20.51 85.24 -18.27
N ALA A 207 -21.18 84.78 -17.22
CA ALA A 207 -21.95 85.63 -16.30
C ALA A 207 -21.05 86.67 -15.60
N HIS A 208 -19.90 86.25 -15.03
CA HIS A 208 -18.95 87.18 -14.42
C HIS A 208 -18.35 88.16 -15.45
N GLN A 209 -18.17 87.77 -16.71
CA GLN A 209 -17.75 88.67 -17.78
C GLN A 209 -18.82 89.73 -18.07
N GLN A 210 -20.09 89.32 -18.17
CA GLN A 210 -21.22 90.26 -18.35
C GLN A 210 -21.37 91.21 -17.16
N GLU A 211 -21.20 90.72 -15.92
CA GLU A 211 -21.18 91.57 -14.72
C GLU A 211 -20.02 92.59 -14.75
N LEU A 212 -18.82 92.16 -15.16
CA LEU A 212 -17.66 93.04 -15.30
C LEU A 212 -17.83 94.08 -16.43
N GLU A 213 -18.47 93.70 -17.54
CA GLU A 213 -18.82 94.62 -18.63
C GLU A 213 -19.88 95.62 -18.17
N HIS A 214 -20.92 95.17 -17.48
CA HIS A 214 -21.95 96.04 -16.91
C HIS A 214 -21.35 97.04 -15.89
N LEU A 215 -20.50 96.57 -14.98
CA LEU A 215 -19.80 97.42 -14.01
C LEU A 215 -18.84 98.43 -14.67
N ARG A 216 -18.24 98.08 -15.80
CA ARG A 216 -17.44 99.03 -16.61
C ARG A 216 -18.34 100.08 -17.25
N GLU A 217 -19.45 99.67 -17.85
CA GLU A 217 -20.41 100.61 -18.45
C GLU A 217 -21.00 101.58 -17.44
N THR A 218 -21.38 101.13 -16.24
CA THR A 218 -21.88 102.02 -15.18
C THR A 218 -20.81 103.00 -14.73
N LEU A 219 -19.57 102.52 -14.53
CA LEU A 219 -18.46 103.34 -14.08
C LEU A 219 -17.97 104.32 -15.16
N ASP A 220 -18.10 103.98 -16.44
CA ASP A 220 -17.82 104.92 -17.54
C ASP A 220 -18.97 105.93 -17.77
N LYS A 221 -20.23 105.57 -17.48
CA LYS A 221 -21.36 106.53 -17.38
C LYS A 221 -21.14 107.52 -16.23
N GLU A 222 -20.79 107.03 -15.03
CA GLU A 222 -20.46 107.88 -13.87
C GLU A 222 -19.26 108.81 -14.14
N LYS A 223 -18.22 108.34 -14.85
CA LYS A 223 -17.13 109.19 -15.33
C LYS A 223 -17.59 110.23 -16.34
N ALA A 224 -18.45 109.87 -17.29
CA ALA A 224 -18.97 110.80 -18.28
C ALA A 224 -19.83 111.90 -17.62
N GLU A 225 -20.69 111.53 -16.67
CA GLU A 225 -21.50 112.47 -15.88
C GLU A 225 -20.63 113.39 -15.02
N SER A 226 -19.63 112.85 -14.32
CA SER A 226 -18.70 113.67 -13.50
C SER A 226 -17.79 114.56 -14.35
N LEU A 227 -17.33 114.10 -15.52
CA LEU A 227 -16.63 114.95 -16.49
C LEU A 227 -17.54 116.05 -17.06
N SER A 228 -18.83 115.77 -17.31
CA SER A 228 -19.81 116.78 -17.75
C SER A 228 -20.01 117.85 -16.68
N ARG A 229 -20.20 117.46 -15.40
CA ARG A 229 -20.32 118.41 -14.28
C ARG A 229 -19.06 119.26 -14.12
N LEU A 230 -17.86 118.64 -14.17
CA LEU A 230 -16.59 119.37 -14.13
C LEU A 230 -16.41 120.31 -15.34
N GLN A 231 -16.96 119.98 -16.50
CA GLN A 231 -16.96 120.87 -17.68
C GLN A 231 -17.95 122.03 -17.51
N GLU A 232 -19.13 121.81 -16.93
CA GLU A 232 -20.08 122.86 -16.58
C GLU A 232 -19.47 123.81 -15.54
N GLU A 233 -18.89 123.31 -14.45
CA GLU A 233 -18.16 124.09 -13.44
C GLU A 233 -16.99 124.89 -14.06
N LEU A 234 -16.27 124.31 -15.04
CA LEU A 234 -15.21 125.00 -15.79
C LEU A 234 -15.73 126.07 -16.76
N VAL A 235 -16.98 125.96 -17.24
CA VAL A 235 -17.62 127.00 -18.05
C VAL A 235 -18.12 128.13 -17.13
N GLU A 236 -18.82 127.81 -16.04
CA GLU A 236 -19.29 128.80 -15.06
C GLU A 236 -18.12 129.63 -14.49
N THR A 237 -17.02 128.98 -14.11
CA THR A 237 -15.81 129.68 -13.64
C THR A 237 -15.09 130.47 -14.73
N ARG A 238 -15.18 130.07 -16.00
CA ARG A 238 -14.68 130.89 -17.13
C ARG A 238 -15.58 132.09 -17.41
N GLU A 239 -16.88 131.97 -17.25
CA GLU A 239 -17.82 133.07 -17.42
C GLU A 239 -17.69 134.10 -16.29
N SER A 240 -17.53 133.66 -15.03
CA SER A 240 -17.28 134.56 -13.90
C SER A 240 -15.95 135.32 -14.04
N LEU A 241 -14.85 134.61 -14.32
CA LEU A 241 -13.54 135.23 -14.61
C LEU A 241 -13.59 136.12 -15.87
N GLY A 242 -14.40 135.75 -16.86
CA GLY A 242 -14.67 136.58 -18.04
C GLY A 242 -15.36 137.90 -17.67
N GLY A 243 -16.34 137.85 -16.77
CA GLY A 243 -16.99 139.01 -16.17
C GLY A 243 -15.99 139.92 -15.44
N GLU A 244 -15.19 139.36 -14.53
CA GLU A 244 -14.14 140.10 -13.81
C GLU A 244 -13.14 140.78 -14.77
N ILE A 245 -12.72 140.09 -15.84
CA ILE A 245 -11.83 140.67 -16.87
C ILE A 245 -12.50 141.83 -17.63
N VAL A 246 -13.81 141.76 -17.89
CA VAL A 246 -14.57 142.86 -18.52
C VAL A 246 -14.69 144.06 -17.58
N GLU A 247 -14.96 143.82 -16.29
CA GLU A 247 -14.99 144.89 -15.28
C GLU A 247 -13.61 145.56 -15.14
N ILE A 248 -12.53 144.78 -15.01
CA ILE A 248 -11.14 145.27 -14.97
C ILE A 248 -10.80 146.07 -16.24
N ARG A 249 -11.18 145.59 -17.44
CA ARG A 249 -10.99 146.35 -18.69
C ARG A 249 -11.77 147.65 -18.71
N SER A 250 -12.99 147.68 -18.17
CA SER A 250 -13.80 148.90 -18.10
C SER A 250 -13.17 149.95 -17.18
N ALA A 251 -12.65 149.52 -16.02
CA ALA A 251 -11.94 150.38 -15.07
C ALA A 251 -10.66 150.95 -15.70
N LEU A 252 -9.82 150.10 -16.28
CA LEU A 252 -8.60 150.52 -16.99
C LEU A 252 -8.92 151.45 -18.17
N SER A 253 -10.01 151.23 -18.92
CA SER A 253 -10.40 152.11 -20.02
C SER A 253 -10.78 153.52 -19.57
N LYS A 254 -11.31 153.65 -18.34
CA LYS A 254 -11.68 154.92 -17.71
C LYS A 254 -10.43 155.68 -17.26
N GLU A 255 -9.50 155.00 -16.61
CA GLU A 255 -8.18 155.57 -16.24
C GLU A 255 -7.38 156.01 -17.49
N LEU A 256 -7.48 155.28 -18.60
CA LEU A 256 -6.85 155.63 -19.89
C LEU A 256 -7.52 156.83 -20.58
N ALA A 257 -8.79 157.11 -20.29
CA ALA A 257 -9.48 158.32 -20.76
C ALA A 257 -9.07 159.54 -19.92
N ASP A 258 -9.03 159.41 -18.60
CA ASP A 258 -8.65 160.48 -17.68
C ASP A 258 -7.18 160.91 -17.91
N THR A 259 -6.27 159.95 -18.11
CA THR A 259 -4.85 160.22 -18.43
C THR A 259 -4.63 160.78 -19.84
N LYS A 260 -5.49 160.49 -20.81
CA LYS A 260 -5.47 161.17 -22.12
C LYS A 260 -5.87 162.64 -22.00
N SER A 261 -6.89 162.94 -21.20
CA SER A 261 -7.35 164.32 -20.98
C SER A 261 -6.28 165.21 -20.36
N THR A 262 -5.42 164.68 -19.49
CA THR A 262 -4.29 165.44 -18.93
C THR A 262 -3.17 165.63 -19.94
N LEU A 263 -2.80 164.58 -20.68
CA LEU A 263 -1.73 164.64 -21.69
C LEU A 263 -2.08 165.52 -22.90
N GLU A 264 -3.35 165.61 -23.32
CA GLU A 264 -3.77 166.53 -24.40
C GLU A 264 -3.59 168.01 -24.02
N LYS A 265 -3.60 168.33 -22.72
CA LYS A 265 -3.38 169.68 -22.20
C LYS A 265 -1.89 170.06 -22.24
N GLU A 266 -1.02 169.12 -21.85
CA GLU A 266 0.44 169.29 -21.88
C GLU A 266 0.98 169.28 -23.32
N LEU A 267 0.42 168.44 -24.21
CA LEU A 267 0.79 168.42 -25.64
C LEU A 267 0.42 169.71 -26.38
N ALA A 268 -0.49 170.54 -25.87
CA ALA A 268 -0.79 171.83 -26.49
C ALA A 268 0.36 172.83 -26.27
N GLU A 269 0.98 172.80 -25.10
CA GLU A 269 2.08 173.70 -24.71
C GLU A 269 3.42 173.26 -25.32
N GLU A 270 3.69 171.94 -25.42
CA GLU A 270 4.91 171.44 -26.07
C GLU A 270 4.89 171.52 -27.61
N ARG A 271 3.71 171.51 -28.26
CA ARG A 271 3.61 171.59 -29.73
C ARG A 271 4.06 172.92 -30.32
N GLU A 272 4.00 174.02 -29.56
CA GLU A 272 4.54 175.32 -29.98
C GLU A 272 6.09 175.34 -29.94
N ALA A 273 6.70 174.53 -29.05
CA ALA A 273 8.14 174.35 -28.97
C ALA A 273 8.69 173.38 -30.04
N LEU A 274 7.99 172.26 -30.30
CA LEU A 274 8.51 171.18 -31.16
C LEU A 274 8.59 171.53 -32.66
N GLN A 275 7.92 172.58 -33.13
CA GLN A 275 8.07 173.06 -34.53
C GLN A 275 9.50 173.55 -34.86
N LYS A 276 10.34 173.81 -33.86
CA LYS A 276 11.74 174.24 -34.07
C LYS A 276 12.77 173.10 -34.09
N GLU A 277 12.46 171.93 -33.53
CA GLU A 277 13.40 170.80 -33.41
C GLU A 277 13.24 169.72 -34.51
N LEU A 278 12.12 169.69 -35.23
CA LEU A 278 11.83 168.70 -36.29
C LEU A 278 12.65 168.88 -37.60
N ALA A 279 13.83 169.48 -37.52
CA ALA A 279 14.69 169.81 -38.66
C ALA A 279 16.02 169.04 -38.73
N LYS A 280 16.30 168.03 -37.87
CA LYS A 280 17.64 167.41 -37.77
C LYS A 280 17.84 165.95 -38.23
N ASN A 281 17.49 164.90 -37.49
CA ASN A 281 17.97 163.52 -37.78
C ASN A 281 17.04 162.43 -37.22
N LYS A 282 16.63 161.34 -37.90
CA LYS A 282 16.91 160.75 -39.23
C LYS A 282 18.22 159.95 -39.47
N GLU A 283 18.65 159.13 -38.49
CA GLU A 283 19.57 158.01 -38.76
C GLU A 283 19.08 156.64 -38.23
N LEU A 284 18.79 155.78 -39.21
CA LEU A 284 18.77 154.31 -39.26
C LEU A 284 19.92 153.63 -38.46
N ARG A 285 19.71 152.55 -37.66
CA ARG A 285 19.26 151.15 -37.93
C ARG A 285 20.39 150.15 -38.24
N GLN A 286 20.78 149.34 -37.23
CA GLN A 286 21.42 147.99 -37.24
C GLN A 286 21.63 147.55 -35.76
N SER A 287 21.87 146.29 -35.34
CA SER A 287 21.76 144.93 -35.93
C SER A 287 21.70 143.87 -34.80
N GLN A 288 21.33 142.61 -35.07
CA GLN A 288 21.45 141.46 -34.12
C GLN A 288 21.71 140.12 -34.84
N GLY A 289 22.53 139.23 -34.25
CA GLY A 289 22.62 137.80 -34.62
C GLY A 289 24.01 137.15 -34.43
N THR A 290 24.13 136.15 -33.54
CA THR A 290 25.08 134.99 -33.53
C THR A 290 25.15 134.33 -32.13
N GLN A 291 24.95 133.00 -31.98
CA GLN A 291 25.56 132.22 -30.87
C GLN A 291 25.54 130.66 -30.92
N GLU A 292 24.85 130.00 -31.86
CA GLU A 292 24.54 128.54 -31.76
C GLU A 292 25.68 127.50 -32.02
N HIS A 293 26.94 127.90 -32.22
CA HIS A 293 27.95 127.00 -32.84
C HIS A 293 28.89 126.19 -31.90
N ARG A 294 28.68 126.14 -30.56
CA ARG A 294 29.76 125.69 -29.63
C ARG A 294 29.69 124.28 -29.02
N HIS A 295 28.61 123.51 -29.15
CA HIS A 295 28.41 122.31 -28.30
C HIS A 295 28.75 120.93 -28.91
N LYS A 296 29.34 120.83 -30.11
CA LYS A 296 29.44 119.53 -30.84
C LYS A 296 30.82 118.85 -30.88
N GLN A 297 31.84 119.35 -30.16
CA GLN A 297 33.25 118.96 -30.40
C GLN A 297 33.99 118.18 -29.29
N GLN A 298 33.37 117.89 -28.12
CA GLN A 298 34.10 117.32 -26.96
C GLN A 298 33.99 115.79 -26.75
N MET A 299 33.33 115.03 -27.64
CA MET A 299 32.99 113.62 -27.39
C MET A 299 33.89 112.56 -28.07
N GLN A 300 34.94 112.93 -28.82
CA GLN A 300 35.69 111.98 -29.67
C GLN A 300 37.09 111.56 -29.17
N GLU A 301 37.51 111.95 -27.97
CA GLU A 301 38.94 111.85 -27.57
C GLU A 301 39.27 110.76 -26.52
N MET A 302 38.28 109.97 -26.06
CA MET A 302 38.44 109.01 -24.94
C MET A 302 38.72 107.54 -25.33
N GLU A 303 38.55 107.11 -26.58
CA GLU A 303 38.51 105.67 -26.93
C GLU A 303 39.85 105.02 -27.34
N LYS A 304 41.00 105.70 -27.21
CA LYS A 304 42.26 105.27 -27.89
C LYS A 304 43.43 104.77 -27.00
N GLN A 305 43.21 104.33 -25.75
CA GLN A 305 44.32 104.06 -24.81
C GLN A 305 44.39 102.67 -24.12
N ILE A 306 43.68 101.63 -24.58
CA ILE A 306 43.66 100.29 -23.91
C ILE A 306 44.25 99.19 -24.82
N GLY A 307 45.39 99.44 -25.46
CA GLY A 307 45.93 98.58 -26.53
C GLY A 307 47.13 97.67 -26.19
N GLU A 308 48.01 98.06 -25.26
CA GLU A 308 49.37 97.51 -25.19
C GLU A 308 49.76 97.07 -23.76
N LEU A 309 49.99 95.76 -23.54
CA LEU A 309 50.89 95.12 -22.56
C LEU A 309 50.55 93.62 -22.33
N ARG A 310 51.09 92.70 -23.14
CA ARG A 310 51.11 91.23 -22.85
C ARG A 310 52.33 90.55 -23.49
N GLY A 311 53.14 89.81 -22.70
CA GLY A 311 54.22 88.98 -23.27
C GLY A 311 55.34 88.48 -22.34
N GLY A 312 55.02 87.82 -21.22
CA GLY A 312 56.06 87.34 -20.27
C GLY A 312 55.85 85.99 -19.58
N THR A 313 54.79 85.24 -19.91
CA THR A 313 54.22 84.22 -19.01
C THR A 313 54.65 82.76 -19.23
N GLY A 314 55.54 82.48 -20.18
CA GLY A 314 55.78 81.10 -20.68
C GLY A 314 56.64 80.19 -19.79
N GLN A 315 57.75 80.68 -19.22
CA GLN A 315 58.78 79.80 -18.62
C GLN A 315 58.43 79.23 -17.24
N LEU A 316 57.45 79.80 -16.53
CA LEU A 316 56.98 79.28 -15.23
C LEU A 316 56.02 78.08 -15.37
N GLN A 317 55.39 77.88 -16.54
CA GLN A 317 54.36 76.85 -16.72
C GLN A 317 54.89 75.42 -16.82
N SER A 318 56.16 75.21 -17.22
CA SER A 318 56.70 73.85 -17.43
C SER A 318 57.05 73.13 -16.13
N ARG A 319 57.62 73.85 -15.15
CA ARG A 319 57.95 73.27 -13.82
C ARG A 319 56.72 72.99 -12.97
N LEU A 320 55.65 73.80 -13.12
CA LEU A 320 54.38 73.58 -12.45
C LEU A 320 53.77 72.22 -12.81
N ARG A 321 53.69 71.91 -14.12
CA ARG A 321 53.09 70.68 -14.66
C ARG A 321 53.72 69.38 -14.16
N ALA A 322 55.02 69.37 -13.89
CA ALA A 322 55.70 68.17 -13.39
C ALA A 322 55.34 67.86 -11.93
N ALA A 323 55.23 68.89 -11.08
CA ALA A 323 54.78 68.74 -9.69
C ALA A 323 53.27 68.40 -9.62
N GLU A 324 52.45 68.99 -10.50
CA GLU A 324 51.03 68.68 -10.63
C GLU A 324 50.76 67.20 -10.96
N ALA A 325 51.63 66.56 -11.77
CA ALA A 325 51.47 65.15 -12.15
C ALA A 325 51.64 64.17 -10.98
N GLY A 326 52.69 64.32 -10.16
CA GLY A 326 52.92 63.44 -9.00
C GLY A 326 51.86 63.60 -7.91
N LEU A 327 51.41 64.84 -7.69
CA LEU A 327 50.32 65.15 -6.76
C LEU A 327 48.96 64.61 -7.25
N LYS A 328 48.82 64.34 -8.56
CA LYS A 328 47.62 63.71 -9.14
C LYS A 328 47.57 62.21 -8.86
N SER A 329 48.68 61.48 -9.01
CA SER A 329 48.70 60.02 -8.77
C SER A 329 48.42 59.63 -7.31
N GLU A 330 48.93 60.40 -6.33
CA GLU A 330 48.60 60.16 -4.91
C GLU A 330 47.13 60.49 -4.59
N ARG A 331 46.56 61.52 -5.24
CA ARG A 331 45.13 61.83 -5.12
C ARG A 331 44.27 60.72 -5.72
N GLU A 332 44.64 60.18 -6.88
CA GLU A 332 43.94 59.07 -7.53
C GLU A 332 43.97 57.81 -6.64
N ALA A 333 45.11 57.46 -6.04
CA ALA A 333 45.19 56.36 -5.09
C ALA A 333 44.32 56.58 -3.83
N ARG A 334 44.37 57.78 -3.24
CA ARG A 334 43.51 58.13 -2.08
C ARG A 334 42.02 58.09 -2.42
N LEU A 335 41.62 58.51 -3.62
CA LEU A 335 40.24 58.43 -4.10
C LEU A 335 39.79 56.97 -4.25
N THR A 336 40.65 56.06 -4.75
CA THR A 336 40.29 54.63 -4.83
C THR A 336 40.08 53.99 -3.44
N LEU A 337 40.88 54.36 -2.45
CA LEU A 337 40.73 53.84 -1.08
C LEU A 337 39.49 54.40 -0.39
N LEU A 338 39.16 55.69 -0.60
CA LEU A 338 37.91 56.28 -0.12
C LEU A 338 36.68 55.62 -0.76
N ALA A 339 36.71 55.38 -2.08
CA ALA A 339 35.62 54.70 -2.78
C ALA A 339 35.41 53.26 -2.27
N GLN A 340 36.47 52.55 -1.89
CA GLN A 340 36.37 51.22 -1.26
C GLN A 340 35.77 51.30 0.14
N TYR A 341 36.15 52.28 0.95
CA TYR A 341 35.57 52.48 2.29
C TYR A 341 34.08 52.89 2.22
N GLU A 342 33.72 53.78 1.30
CA GLU A 342 32.32 54.15 1.03
C GLU A 342 31.49 52.96 0.52
N ALA A 343 32.08 52.04 -0.26
CA ALA A 343 31.41 50.82 -0.71
C ALA A 343 31.13 49.84 0.44
N VAL A 344 32.05 49.74 1.41
CA VAL A 344 31.83 48.92 2.63
C VAL A 344 30.75 49.55 3.51
N LEU A 345 30.80 50.87 3.77
CA LEU A 345 29.76 51.56 4.54
C LEU A 345 28.37 51.39 3.92
N LYS A 346 28.22 51.57 2.60
CA LYS A 346 26.96 51.33 1.89
C LYS A 346 26.48 49.87 2.01
N ARG A 347 27.40 48.91 2.15
CA ARG A 347 27.04 47.50 2.33
C ARG A 347 26.61 47.21 3.78
N GLU A 348 27.21 47.86 4.77
CA GLU A 348 26.74 47.81 6.16
C GLU A 348 25.36 48.48 6.29
N GLU A 349 25.15 49.66 5.69
CA GLU A 349 23.85 50.32 5.62
C GLU A 349 22.78 49.40 5.02
N GLN A 350 23.03 48.81 3.83
CA GLN A 350 22.14 47.82 3.21
C GLN A 350 21.82 46.64 4.14
N LEU A 351 22.82 46.06 4.81
CA LEU A 351 22.59 44.95 5.73
C LEU A 351 21.78 45.36 6.96
N THR A 352 21.91 46.61 7.44
CA THR A 352 21.04 47.12 8.51
C THR A 352 19.61 47.41 8.05
N GLU A 353 19.42 47.81 6.79
CA GLU A 353 18.09 47.96 6.19
C GLU A 353 17.43 46.59 5.94
N GLU A 354 18.17 45.61 5.41
CA GLU A 354 17.73 44.22 5.25
C GLU A 354 17.33 43.60 6.61
N LEU A 355 18.11 43.83 7.67
CA LEU A 355 17.78 43.39 9.03
C LEU A 355 16.56 44.10 9.63
N ARG A 356 16.37 45.40 9.37
CA ARG A 356 15.17 46.14 9.80
C ARG A 356 13.93 45.65 9.07
N ALA A 357 13.98 45.50 7.76
CA ALA A 357 12.88 44.96 6.96
C ALA A 357 12.51 43.53 7.38
N ALA A 358 13.50 42.69 7.72
CA ALA A 358 13.25 41.36 8.28
C ALA A 358 12.59 41.40 9.67
N ALA A 359 12.98 42.35 10.53
CA ALA A 359 12.35 42.56 11.83
C ALA A 359 10.91 43.07 11.70
N GLU A 360 10.65 44.01 10.80
CA GLU A 360 9.31 44.54 10.49
C GLU A 360 8.39 43.47 9.89
N GLN A 361 8.91 42.59 9.02
CA GLN A 361 8.17 41.40 8.57
C GLN A 361 7.90 40.41 9.71
N GLY A 362 8.81 40.32 10.69
CA GLY A 362 8.62 39.55 11.92
C GLY A 362 7.48 40.08 12.77
N THR A 363 7.41 41.40 12.99
CA THR A 363 6.31 42.02 13.76
C THR A 363 4.98 41.94 13.01
N LEU A 364 4.95 42.19 11.70
CA LEU A 364 3.73 42.05 10.89
C LEU A 364 3.16 40.62 10.96
N ARG A 365 3.99 39.59 10.88
CA ARG A 365 3.53 38.19 11.04
C ARG A 365 3.03 37.88 12.45
N GLN A 366 3.58 38.53 13.48
CA GLN A 366 3.08 38.40 14.86
C GLN A 366 1.70 39.07 15.00
N GLU A 367 1.53 40.27 14.43
CA GLU A 367 0.24 40.98 14.38
C GLU A 367 -0.81 40.20 13.57
N GLU A 368 -0.44 39.60 12.44
CA GLU A 368 -1.30 38.70 11.65
C GLU A 368 -1.74 37.47 12.45
N LEU A 369 -0.83 36.84 13.20
CA LEU A 369 -1.13 35.70 14.07
C LEU A 369 -2.03 36.09 15.24
N GLU A 370 -1.84 37.26 15.84
CA GLU A 370 -2.74 37.79 16.88
C GLU A 370 -4.12 38.14 16.31
N ALA A 371 -4.19 38.71 15.11
CA ALA A 371 -5.45 38.99 14.42
C ALA A 371 -6.20 37.69 14.08
N LEU A 372 -5.50 36.65 13.63
CA LEU A 372 -6.06 35.31 13.40
C LEU A 372 -6.60 34.68 14.69
N ARG A 373 -5.87 34.79 15.81
CA ARG A 373 -6.34 34.33 17.14
C ARG A 373 -7.60 35.07 17.58
N LYS A 374 -7.61 36.41 17.49
CA LYS A 374 -8.80 37.22 17.82
C LYS A 374 -10.01 36.90 16.93
N ARG A 375 -9.80 36.63 15.64
CA ARG A 375 -10.86 36.15 14.74
C ARG A 375 -11.37 34.76 15.13
N TYR A 376 -10.49 33.84 15.50
CA TYR A 376 -10.87 32.51 15.96
C TYR A 376 -11.67 32.56 17.27
N GLU A 377 -11.25 33.40 18.23
CA GLU A 377 -11.98 33.66 19.47
C GLU A 377 -13.36 34.28 19.21
N ALA A 378 -13.47 35.23 18.28
CA ALA A 378 -14.75 35.82 17.87
C ALA A 378 -15.68 34.77 17.23
N VAL A 379 -15.18 33.94 16.30
CA VAL A 379 -15.97 32.86 15.69
C VAL A 379 -16.42 31.81 16.73
N GLN A 380 -15.61 31.52 17.74
CA GLN A 380 -16.01 30.65 18.86
C GLN A 380 -17.12 31.29 19.72
N GLN A 381 -17.07 32.60 19.97
CA GLN A 381 -18.13 33.32 20.67
C GLN A 381 -19.42 33.41 19.85
N GLU A 382 -19.33 33.66 18.54
CA GLU A 382 -20.47 33.63 17.61
C GLU A 382 -21.10 32.24 17.55
N ALA A 383 -20.30 31.18 17.46
CA ALA A 383 -20.78 29.79 17.50
C ALA A 383 -21.46 29.43 18.84
N ALA A 384 -20.98 29.98 19.96
CA ALA A 384 -21.64 29.83 21.26
C ALA A 384 -22.98 30.58 21.32
N GLY A 385 -23.02 31.84 20.85
CA GLY A 385 -24.25 32.63 20.77
C GLY A 385 -25.28 32.02 19.82
N LEU A 386 -24.85 31.46 18.68
CA LEU A 386 -25.71 30.71 17.77
C LEU A 386 -26.30 29.47 18.44
N LYS A 387 -25.51 28.69 19.19
CA LYS A 387 -26.02 27.53 19.96
C LYS A 387 -27.06 27.95 21.02
N GLU A 388 -26.83 29.07 21.71
CA GLU A 388 -27.79 29.61 22.67
C GLU A 388 -29.08 30.09 21.98
N SER A 389 -28.97 30.77 20.84
CA SER A 389 -30.13 31.16 20.03
C SER A 389 -30.90 29.95 19.48
N LEU A 390 -30.20 28.89 19.07
CA LEU A 390 -30.80 27.68 18.52
C LEU A 390 -31.54 26.89 19.61
N ARG A 391 -30.98 26.84 20.83
CA ARG A 391 -31.67 26.36 22.02
C ARG A 391 -32.91 27.21 22.34
N GLY A 392 -32.79 28.54 22.31
CA GLY A 392 -33.92 29.45 22.51
C GLY A 392 -35.02 29.27 21.45
N THR A 393 -34.67 29.00 20.18
CA THR A 393 -35.66 28.68 19.14
C THR A 393 -36.29 27.31 19.32
N ALA A 394 -35.57 26.30 19.83
CA ALA A 394 -36.14 24.99 20.17
C ALA A 394 -37.09 25.07 21.38
N GLU A 395 -36.75 25.85 22.39
CA GLU A 395 -37.62 26.13 23.55
C GLU A 395 -38.87 26.93 23.13
N ASN A 396 -38.74 27.87 22.18
CA ASN A 396 -39.91 28.54 21.58
C ASN A 396 -40.74 27.62 20.67
N LEU A 397 -40.11 26.74 19.88
CA LEU A 397 -40.79 25.80 18.99
C LEU A 397 -41.65 24.82 19.81
N SER A 398 -41.09 24.21 20.85
CA SER A 398 -41.87 23.32 21.74
C SER A 398 -43.00 24.05 22.48
N ARG A 399 -42.84 25.37 22.77
CA ARG A 399 -43.95 26.19 23.26
C ARG A 399 -45.04 26.41 22.19
N VAL A 400 -44.64 26.68 20.94
CA VAL A 400 -45.57 26.81 19.80
C VAL A 400 -46.27 25.48 19.49
N GLU A 401 -45.60 24.34 19.63
CA GLU A 401 -46.20 23.01 19.49
C GLU A 401 -47.24 22.75 20.59
N ALA A 402 -46.98 23.16 21.83
CA ALA A 402 -47.97 23.10 22.92
C ALA A 402 -49.15 24.09 22.72
N GLU A 403 -48.87 25.31 22.24
CA GLU A 403 -49.90 26.30 21.86
C GLU A 403 -50.76 25.76 20.69
N LEU A 404 -50.16 25.07 19.71
CA LEU A 404 -50.87 24.46 18.58
C LEU A 404 -51.64 23.20 18.99
N HIS A 405 -51.12 22.39 19.91
CA HIS A 405 -51.85 21.26 20.48
C HIS A 405 -53.11 21.72 21.23
N SER A 406 -52.99 22.72 22.11
CA SER A 406 -54.16 23.30 22.79
C SER A 406 -55.10 24.06 21.85
N ALA A 407 -54.60 24.65 20.76
CA ALA A 407 -55.46 25.20 19.70
C ALA A 407 -56.22 24.11 18.92
N ASN A 408 -55.63 22.93 18.73
CA ASN A 408 -56.32 21.78 18.16
C ASN A 408 -57.36 21.21 19.12
N GLU A 409 -57.06 21.06 20.43
CA GLU A 409 -58.04 20.66 21.44
C GLU A 409 -59.25 21.63 21.49
N LEU A 410 -58.99 22.94 21.39
CA LEU A 410 -60.05 23.96 21.24
C LEU A 410 -60.78 23.86 19.90
N GLY A 411 -60.09 23.50 18.83
CA GLY A 411 -60.67 23.25 17.51
C GLY A 411 -61.63 22.04 17.50
N ASP A 412 -61.25 20.96 18.16
CA ASP A 412 -62.06 19.75 18.33
C ASP A 412 -63.31 20.09 19.17
N LEU A 413 -63.16 20.78 20.31
CA LEU A 413 -64.28 21.25 21.13
C LEU A 413 -65.23 22.18 20.36
N LEU A 414 -64.70 23.11 19.56
CA LEU A 414 -65.53 23.97 18.69
C LEU A 414 -66.20 23.17 17.56
N SER A 415 -65.60 22.08 17.10
CA SER A 415 -66.21 21.19 16.10
C SER A 415 -67.38 20.40 16.70
N ASP A 416 -67.22 19.91 17.94
CA ASP A 416 -68.29 19.28 18.73
C ASP A 416 -69.44 20.25 19.00
N GLU A 417 -69.14 21.49 19.41
CA GLU A 417 -70.16 22.54 19.60
C GLU A 417 -70.87 22.90 18.28
N LEU A 418 -70.14 22.97 17.16
CA LEU A 418 -70.73 23.21 15.84
C LEU A 418 -71.60 22.03 15.38
N GLU A 419 -71.23 20.79 15.70
CA GLU A 419 -72.04 19.62 15.42
C GLU A 419 -73.30 19.59 16.31
N GLU A 420 -73.20 19.93 17.60
CA GLU A 420 -74.38 20.07 18.46
C GLU A 420 -75.31 21.20 17.98
N LEU A 421 -74.76 22.34 17.55
CA LEU A 421 -75.53 23.43 16.95
C LEU A 421 -76.18 23.03 15.62
N ARG A 422 -75.51 22.23 14.78
CA ARG A 422 -76.10 21.65 13.55
C ARG A 422 -77.24 20.69 13.88
N GLN A 423 -77.09 19.82 14.88
CA GLN A 423 -78.16 18.93 15.33
C GLN A 423 -79.35 19.73 15.89
N ARG A 424 -79.11 20.78 16.68
CA ARG A 424 -80.15 21.72 17.15
C ARG A 424 -80.82 22.45 15.99
N HIS A 425 -80.09 22.82 14.94
CA HIS A 425 -80.65 23.43 13.74
C HIS A 425 -81.49 22.44 12.92
N SER A 426 -81.06 21.18 12.76
CA SER A 426 -81.85 20.12 12.11
C SER A 426 -83.19 19.94 12.82
N ARG A 427 -83.19 19.81 14.15
CA ARG A 427 -84.42 19.72 14.94
C ARG A 427 -85.33 20.94 14.75
N LYS A 428 -84.78 22.15 14.71
CA LYS A 428 -85.56 23.36 14.39
C LYS A 428 -86.07 23.41 12.95
N GLN A 429 -85.35 22.84 11.98
CA GLN A 429 -85.82 22.70 10.60
C GLN A 429 -86.93 21.64 10.49
N GLU A 430 -86.84 20.54 11.24
CA GLU A 430 -87.90 19.53 11.35
C GLU A 430 -89.16 20.13 12.02
N GLU A 431 -89.00 20.88 13.12
CA GLU A 431 -90.08 21.66 13.75
C GLU A 431 -90.68 22.68 12.77
N ALA A 432 -89.85 23.42 12.02
CA ALA A 432 -90.31 24.37 11.00
C ALA A 432 -91.00 23.68 9.82
N ALA A 433 -90.59 22.47 9.43
CA ALA A 433 -91.24 21.67 8.40
C ALA A 433 -92.62 21.18 8.86
N VAL A 434 -92.75 20.73 10.11
CA VAL A 434 -94.05 20.37 10.73
C VAL A 434 -94.96 21.61 10.82
N LEU A 435 -94.42 22.76 11.22
CA LEU A 435 -95.17 24.02 11.22
C LEU A 435 -95.58 24.43 9.81
N HIS A 436 -94.71 24.29 8.80
CA HIS A 436 -95.06 24.52 7.40
C HIS A 436 -96.13 23.56 6.89
N GLN A 437 -96.09 22.28 7.28
CA GLN A 437 -97.14 21.32 6.92
C GLN A 437 -98.50 21.74 7.51
N SER A 438 -98.53 22.13 8.79
CA SER A 438 -99.76 22.67 9.41
C SER A 438 -100.20 24.03 8.82
N LEU A 439 -99.26 24.83 8.31
CA LEU A 439 -99.57 26.04 7.54
C LEU A 439 -100.18 25.69 6.17
N GLU A 440 -99.70 24.65 5.50
CA GLU A 440 -100.24 24.19 4.22
C GLU A 440 -101.64 23.60 4.39
N GLU A 441 -101.87 22.85 5.48
CA GLU A 441 -103.19 22.35 5.89
C GLU A 441 -104.16 23.50 6.22
N THR A 442 -103.71 24.56 6.93
CA THR A 442 -104.53 25.74 7.21
C THR A 442 -104.76 26.64 5.98
N LYS A 443 -103.81 26.73 5.04
CA LYS A 443 -104.05 27.34 3.72
C LYS A 443 -105.08 26.55 2.92
N SER A 444 -105.02 25.21 2.94
CA SER A 444 -105.96 24.38 2.19
C SER A 444 -107.40 24.52 2.66
N SER A 445 -107.61 24.69 3.97
CA SER A 445 -108.93 25.01 4.54
C SER A 445 -109.34 26.47 4.33
N LEU A 446 -108.40 27.42 4.34
CA LEU A 446 -108.67 28.81 3.97
C LEU A 446 -109.09 28.95 2.50
N HIS A 447 -108.48 28.19 1.58
CA HIS A 447 -108.85 28.21 0.16
C HIS A 447 -110.22 27.56 -0.12
N GLN A 448 -110.65 26.61 0.73
CA GLN A 448 -112.04 26.11 0.72
C GLN A 448 -113.03 27.20 1.14
N LEU A 449 -112.71 27.97 2.18
CA LEU A 449 -113.53 29.11 2.63
C LEU A 449 -113.55 30.26 1.59
N GLU A 450 -112.45 30.53 0.90
CA GLU A 450 -112.41 31.49 -0.22
C GLU A 450 -113.31 31.06 -1.39
N GLY A 451 -113.44 29.75 -1.65
CA GLY A 451 -114.36 29.21 -2.64
C GLY A 451 -115.83 29.45 -2.31
N GLU A 452 -116.22 29.35 -1.04
CA GLU A 452 -117.57 29.68 -0.55
C GLU A 452 -117.81 31.21 -0.61
N LEU A 453 -116.80 32.01 -0.29
CA LEU A 453 -116.87 33.48 -0.31
C LEU A 453 -116.96 34.04 -1.74
N ALA A 454 -116.31 33.40 -2.72
CA ALA A 454 -116.41 33.75 -4.13
C ALA A 454 -117.81 33.51 -4.72
N GLN A 455 -118.56 32.52 -4.22
CA GLN A 455 -119.96 32.32 -4.62
C GLN A 455 -120.85 33.45 -4.09
N ALA A 456 -120.69 33.85 -2.83
CA ALA A 456 -121.41 34.99 -2.25
C ALA A 456 -121.07 36.34 -2.92
N ALA A 457 -119.83 36.54 -3.38
CA ALA A 457 -119.43 37.76 -4.09
C ALA A 457 -120.12 37.94 -5.45
N SER A 458 -120.53 36.84 -6.12
CA SER A 458 -121.24 36.91 -7.40
C SER A 458 -122.66 37.48 -7.29
N GLU A 459 -123.29 37.37 -6.12
CA GLU A 459 -124.63 37.93 -5.85
C GLU A 459 -124.59 39.42 -5.50
N ALA A 460 -123.41 39.95 -5.10
CA ALA A 460 -123.23 41.37 -4.79
C ALA A 460 -123.05 42.26 -6.04
N ALA A 461 -122.52 41.71 -7.14
CA ALA A 461 -122.27 42.45 -8.38
C ALA A 461 -123.55 43.03 -9.02
N ALA A 462 -124.72 42.43 -8.76
CA ALA A 462 -126.02 42.89 -9.25
C ALA A 462 -126.50 44.23 -8.63
N TRP A 463 -125.84 44.73 -7.58
CA TRP A 463 -126.25 45.96 -6.87
C TRP A 463 -125.48 47.23 -7.28
N HIS A 464 -124.40 47.12 -8.07
CA HIS A 464 -123.60 48.30 -8.46
C HIS A 464 -124.16 49.10 -9.66
N GLU A 465 -124.99 48.52 -10.52
CA GLU A 465 -125.69 49.26 -11.61
C GLU A 465 -126.64 50.37 -11.11
N LEU A 466 -126.92 50.43 -9.80
CA LEU A 466 -127.76 51.46 -9.19
C LEU A 466 -126.97 52.71 -8.74
N ALA A 467 -125.64 52.61 -8.60
CA ALA A 467 -124.80 53.65 -7.98
C ALA A 467 -124.44 54.81 -8.94
N ASP A 468 -124.35 54.55 -10.25
CA ASP A 468 -123.96 55.54 -11.27
C ASP A 468 -124.96 56.70 -11.43
N LYS A 469 -126.12 56.65 -10.75
CA LYS A 469 -127.10 57.76 -10.71
C LYS A 469 -126.73 58.88 -9.74
N HIS A 470 -125.70 58.74 -8.92
CA HIS A 470 -125.21 59.81 -8.04
C HIS A 470 -124.19 60.75 -8.71
N MET A 471 -124.04 60.67 -10.04
CA MET A 471 -123.14 61.48 -10.85
C MET A 471 -123.55 62.96 -11.02
N GLU A 472 -124.51 63.47 -10.23
CA GLU A 472 -125.16 64.78 -10.45
C GLU A 472 -124.83 65.90 -9.46
N ASP A 473 -124.24 65.62 -8.28
CA ASP A 473 -123.86 66.66 -7.29
C ASP A 473 -122.51 67.36 -7.64
N ILE A 474 -122.39 67.69 -8.92
CA ILE A 474 -121.26 68.27 -9.68
C ILE A 474 -120.70 69.60 -9.14
N GLY A 475 -121.37 70.26 -8.17
CA GLY A 475 -121.08 71.65 -7.79
C GLY A 475 -119.81 71.91 -6.97
N GLU A 476 -119.28 70.94 -6.21
CA GLU A 476 -118.23 71.23 -5.20
C GLU A 476 -116.78 71.22 -5.72
N LEU A 477 -116.55 70.84 -6.99
CA LEU A 477 -115.20 70.64 -7.52
C LEU A 477 -114.50 71.92 -8.02
N GLU A 478 -115.24 72.99 -8.28
CA GLU A 478 -114.68 74.21 -8.88
C GLU A 478 -113.86 75.07 -7.89
N MET A 479 -114.24 75.09 -6.60
CA MET A 479 -113.54 75.88 -5.57
C MET A 479 -112.19 75.30 -5.12
N LYS A 480 -111.97 73.99 -5.28
CA LYS A 480 -110.76 73.31 -4.80
C LYS A 480 -109.55 73.47 -5.74
N LEU A 481 -109.76 74.01 -6.94
CA LEU A 481 -108.69 74.17 -7.94
C LEU A 481 -107.72 75.31 -7.61
N LEU A 482 -108.22 76.41 -7.06
CA LEU A 482 -107.41 77.63 -6.84
C LEU A 482 -106.36 77.47 -5.73
N GLU A 483 -106.68 76.72 -4.66
CA GLU A 483 -105.73 76.45 -3.56
C GLU A 483 -104.64 75.43 -3.92
N ALA A 484 -104.71 74.78 -5.08
CA ALA A 484 -103.73 73.80 -5.52
C ALA A 484 -102.51 74.46 -6.19
N GLU A 485 -102.70 75.58 -6.88
CA GLU A 485 -101.65 76.24 -7.65
C GLU A 485 -100.57 76.89 -6.75
N GLU A 486 -100.98 77.54 -5.65
CA GLU A 486 -100.02 78.13 -4.69
C GLU A 486 -99.15 77.05 -4.02
N LYS A 487 -99.74 75.91 -3.64
CA LYS A 487 -99.02 74.77 -3.04
C LYS A 487 -98.03 74.11 -4.02
N SER A 488 -98.34 74.10 -5.32
CA SER A 488 -97.43 73.59 -6.35
C SER A 488 -96.14 74.39 -6.47
N SER A 489 -96.20 75.72 -6.30
CA SER A 489 -95.02 76.59 -6.43
C SER A 489 -94.04 76.45 -5.26
N ALA A 490 -94.55 76.27 -4.04
CA ALA A 490 -93.74 76.02 -2.84
C ALA A 490 -92.97 74.69 -2.95
N LEU A 491 -93.67 73.61 -3.31
CA LEU A 491 -93.08 72.29 -3.49
C LEU A 491 -91.97 72.27 -4.56
N GLN A 492 -92.10 73.06 -5.63
CA GLN A 492 -91.07 73.15 -6.66
C GLN A 492 -89.75 73.73 -6.10
N THR A 493 -89.81 74.78 -5.28
CA THR A 493 -88.61 75.35 -4.65
C THR A 493 -87.95 74.38 -3.67
N GLU A 494 -88.74 73.59 -2.94
CA GLU A 494 -88.23 72.58 -2.00
C GLU A 494 -87.54 71.42 -2.75
N ILE A 495 -88.14 70.94 -3.85
CA ILE A 495 -87.54 69.94 -4.76
C ILE A 495 -86.18 70.39 -5.28
N ASP A 496 -86.05 71.64 -5.71
CA ASP A 496 -84.78 72.13 -6.26
C ASP A 496 -83.69 72.31 -5.18
N THR A 497 -84.06 72.63 -3.92
CA THR A 497 -83.09 72.58 -2.80
C THR A 497 -82.65 71.16 -2.43
N LEU A 498 -83.57 70.20 -2.44
CA LEU A 498 -83.27 68.79 -2.17
C LEU A 498 -82.41 68.16 -3.28
N ARG A 499 -82.60 68.57 -4.54
CA ARG A 499 -81.71 68.21 -5.66
C ARG A 499 -80.29 68.71 -5.45
N GLY A 500 -80.11 69.98 -5.10
CA GLY A 500 -78.78 70.53 -4.79
C GLY A 500 -78.08 69.82 -3.62
N GLN A 501 -78.85 69.36 -2.62
CA GLN A 501 -78.31 68.53 -1.53
C GLN A 501 -77.95 67.11 -2.00
N ALA A 502 -78.77 66.48 -2.83
CA ALA A 502 -78.49 65.17 -3.41
C ALA A 502 -77.25 65.19 -4.30
N ASP A 503 -77.11 66.18 -5.18
CA ASP A 503 -75.92 66.37 -6.03
C ASP A 503 -74.65 66.56 -5.18
N GLY A 504 -74.77 67.27 -4.05
CA GLY A 504 -73.68 67.41 -3.07
C GLY A 504 -73.28 66.08 -2.40
N MET A 505 -74.25 65.22 -2.06
CA MET A 505 -73.98 63.88 -1.51
C MET A 505 -73.39 62.94 -2.57
N VAL A 506 -73.83 63.02 -3.83
CA VAL A 506 -73.26 62.25 -4.94
C VAL A 506 -71.78 62.59 -5.13
N GLN A 507 -71.42 63.89 -5.14
CA GLN A 507 -70.01 64.30 -5.23
C GLN A 507 -69.16 63.86 -4.03
N GLN A 508 -69.74 63.65 -2.85
CA GLN A 508 -69.04 63.10 -1.69
C GLN A 508 -68.84 61.58 -1.84
N LEU A 509 -69.88 60.85 -2.28
CA LEU A 509 -69.80 59.43 -2.60
C LEU A 509 -68.78 59.13 -3.71
N ASP A 510 -68.74 59.95 -4.76
CA ASP A 510 -67.77 59.81 -5.85
C ASP A 510 -66.33 59.98 -5.32
N ARG A 511 -66.09 60.98 -4.45
CA ARG A 511 -64.77 61.18 -3.81
C ARG A 511 -64.39 60.02 -2.88
N GLU A 512 -65.33 59.52 -2.07
CA GLU A 512 -65.08 58.32 -1.26
C GLU A 512 -64.81 57.09 -2.13
N SER A 513 -65.49 56.94 -3.27
CA SER A 513 -65.25 55.83 -4.21
C SER A 513 -63.86 55.91 -4.84
N GLY A 514 -63.39 57.13 -5.19
CA GLY A 514 -62.03 57.37 -5.67
C GLY A 514 -60.98 57.00 -4.63
N LEU A 515 -61.12 57.51 -3.39
CA LEU A 515 -60.20 57.19 -2.28
C LEU A 515 -60.19 55.69 -1.94
N ARG A 516 -61.33 54.99 -2.05
CA ARG A 516 -61.39 53.53 -1.90
C ARG A 516 -60.71 52.80 -3.05
N ALA A 517 -60.85 53.27 -4.29
CA ALA A 517 -60.17 52.69 -5.45
C ALA A 517 -58.64 52.88 -5.38
N GLU A 518 -58.18 54.03 -4.89
CA GLU A 518 -56.76 54.30 -4.61
C GLU A 518 -56.22 53.38 -3.50
N ALA A 519 -56.92 53.29 -2.36
CA ALA A 519 -56.53 52.39 -1.26
C ALA A 519 -56.59 50.89 -1.66
N GLU A 520 -57.53 50.49 -2.53
CA GLU A 520 -57.54 49.16 -3.11
C GLU A 520 -56.36 48.91 -4.05
N ALA A 521 -55.93 49.91 -4.83
CA ALA A 521 -54.76 49.81 -5.70
C ALA A 521 -53.47 49.66 -4.88
N GLU A 522 -53.29 50.46 -3.82
CA GLU A 522 -52.18 50.33 -2.88
C GLU A 522 -52.19 48.96 -2.17
N SER A 523 -53.35 48.48 -1.70
CA SER A 523 -53.47 47.15 -1.09
C SER A 523 -53.12 46.02 -2.06
N ARG A 524 -53.46 46.17 -3.36
CA ARG A 524 -53.06 45.22 -4.40
C ARG A 524 -51.55 45.25 -4.67
N GLN A 525 -50.92 46.43 -4.65
CA GLN A 525 -49.46 46.56 -4.77
C GLN A 525 -48.74 45.89 -3.59
N TYR A 526 -49.11 46.21 -2.35
CA TYR A 526 -48.51 45.56 -1.17
C TYR A 526 -48.72 44.05 -1.12
N ARG A 527 -49.85 43.53 -1.63
CA ARG A 527 -50.05 42.07 -1.79
C ARG A 527 -49.11 41.47 -2.83
N ALA A 528 -48.93 42.13 -3.97
CA ALA A 528 -48.00 41.67 -5.00
C ALA A 528 -46.54 41.66 -4.52
N GLU A 529 -46.13 42.69 -3.77
CA GLU A 529 -44.81 42.76 -3.11
C GLU A 529 -44.65 41.66 -2.05
N ALA A 530 -45.66 41.43 -1.21
CA ALA A 530 -45.64 40.35 -0.23
C ALA A 530 -45.61 38.95 -0.88
N GLU A 531 -46.27 38.75 -2.02
CA GLU A 531 -46.18 37.52 -2.81
C GLU A 531 -44.81 37.34 -3.48
N ALA A 532 -44.18 38.42 -3.96
CA ALA A 532 -42.81 38.39 -4.47
C ALA A 532 -41.82 38.00 -3.36
N ALA A 533 -41.86 38.67 -2.20
CA ALA A 533 -41.03 38.35 -1.05
C ALA A 533 -41.24 36.91 -0.54
N ARG A 534 -42.48 36.39 -0.58
CA ARG A 534 -42.76 34.97 -0.27
C ARG A 534 -42.12 34.01 -1.26
N LYS A 535 -42.10 34.33 -2.56
CA LYS A 535 -41.44 33.51 -3.60
C LYS A 535 -39.91 33.54 -3.42
N GLU A 536 -39.34 34.69 -3.09
CA GLU A 536 -37.90 34.81 -2.79
C GLU A 536 -37.51 34.02 -1.54
N LEU A 537 -38.29 34.11 -0.46
CA LEU A 537 -38.09 33.30 0.75
C LEU A 537 -38.23 31.80 0.49
N ALA A 538 -39.18 31.39 -0.36
CA ALA A 538 -39.32 29.98 -0.76
C ALA A 538 -38.13 29.50 -1.60
N ALA A 539 -37.66 30.30 -2.56
CA ALA A 539 -36.46 29.99 -3.35
C ALA A 539 -35.19 29.95 -2.48
N LEU A 540 -35.09 30.81 -1.47
CA LEU A 540 -33.98 30.79 -0.51
C LEU A 540 -34.03 29.54 0.38
N ARG A 541 -35.21 29.13 0.84
CA ARG A 541 -35.40 27.86 1.58
C ARG A 541 -34.99 26.66 0.74
N GLY A 542 -35.44 26.58 -0.51
CA GLY A 542 -35.02 25.51 -1.42
C GLY A 542 -33.50 25.41 -1.58
N ARG A 543 -32.79 26.54 -1.69
CA ARG A 543 -31.31 26.56 -1.71
C ARG A 543 -30.68 26.10 -0.41
N TYR A 544 -31.29 26.38 0.74
CA TYR A 544 -30.82 25.85 2.03
C TYR A 544 -31.09 24.34 2.16
N GLU A 545 -32.22 23.85 1.66
CA GLU A 545 -32.55 22.42 1.62
C GLU A 545 -31.59 21.66 0.68
N GLU A 546 -31.27 22.21 -0.50
CA GLU A 546 -30.24 21.69 -1.41
C GLU A 546 -28.84 21.68 -0.76
N LEU A 547 -28.47 22.74 -0.03
CA LEU A 547 -27.19 22.81 0.67
C LEU A 547 -27.11 21.81 1.84
N ILE A 548 -28.19 21.60 2.57
CA ILE A 548 -28.28 20.58 3.63
C ILE A 548 -28.12 19.19 3.02
N ALA A 549 -28.81 18.89 1.92
CA ALA A 549 -28.67 17.60 1.22
C ALA A 549 -27.21 17.35 0.76
N GLN A 550 -26.52 18.38 0.26
CA GLN A 550 -25.08 18.29 -0.09
C GLN A 550 -24.20 18.05 1.14
N TYR A 551 -24.50 18.65 2.30
CA TYR A 551 -23.78 18.38 3.54
C TYR A 551 -24.03 16.95 4.06
N ASP A 552 -25.25 16.45 3.95
CA ASP A 552 -25.61 15.08 4.36
C ASP A 552 -24.96 14.03 3.43
N GLU A 553 -24.86 14.29 2.13
CA GLU A 553 -24.13 13.46 1.16
C GLU A 553 -22.63 13.40 1.49
N VAL A 554 -21.99 14.55 1.76
CA VAL A 554 -20.57 14.62 2.18
C VAL A 554 -20.34 13.95 3.53
N LEU A 555 -21.32 13.96 4.45
CA LEU A 555 -21.25 13.23 5.72
C LEU A 555 -21.32 11.71 5.49
N GLN A 556 -22.24 11.24 4.64
CA GLN A 556 -22.36 9.82 4.28
C GLN A 556 -21.12 9.30 3.57
N ASP A 557 -20.55 10.04 2.62
CA ASP A 557 -19.27 9.73 2.00
C ASP A 557 -18.14 9.66 3.04
N GLY A 558 -18.15 10.57 4.02
CA GLY A 558 -17.19 10.58 5.13
C GLY A 558 -17.35 9.42 6.12
N GLU A 559 -18.53 8.82 6.23
CA GLU A 559 -18.78 7.59 7.01
C GLU A 559 -18.38 6.35 6.23
N GLN A 560 -18.80 6.21 4.97
CA GLN A 560 -18.38 5.12 4.07
C GLN A 560 -16.85 5.05 3.91
N LEU A 561 -16.18 6.21 3.87
CA LEU A 561 -14.72 6.26 3.81
C LEU A 561 -14.07 5.72 5.09
N LYS A 562 -14.65 5.97 6.27
CA LYS A 562 -14.16 5.41 7.55
C LYS A 562 -14.37 3.90 7.60
N GLU A 563 -15.56 3.41 7.27
CA GLU A 563 -15.84 1.97 7.20
C GLU A 563 -14.84 1.26 6.27
N ARG A 564 -14.54 1.88 5.12
CA ARG A 564 -13.52 1.37 4.20
C ARG A 564 -12.10 1.39 4.76
N TYR A 565 -11.74 2.40 5.55
CA TYR A 565 -10.45 2.42 6.25
C TYR A 565 -10.37 1.34 7.34
N GLU A 566 -11.43 1.16 8.14
CA GLU A 566 -11.50 0.10 9.16
C GLU A 566 -11.41 -1.30 8.55
N LEU A 567 -12.05 -1.53 7.40
CA LEU A 567 -11.92 -2.77 6.62
C LEU A 567 -10.49 -2.98 6.09
N LEU A 568 -9.85 -1.94 5.55
CA LEU A 568 -8.47 -2.01 5.08
C LEU A 568 -7.46 -2.23 6.22
N GLU A 569 -7.71 -1.67 7.41
CA GLU A 569 -6.90 -1.95 8.61
C GLU A 569 -7.09 -3.40 9.07
N ALA A 570 -8.32 -3.93 9.06
CA ALA A 570 -8.60 -5.33 9.36
C ALA A 570 -7.94 -6.30 8.37
N GLU A 571 -8.00 -6.02 7.05
CA GLU A 571 -7.26 -6.77 6.03
C GLU A 571 -5.73 -6.67 6.24
N GLY A 572 -5.24 -5.51 6.67
CA GLY A 572 -3.84 -5.31 7.07
C GLY A 572 -3.44 -6.16 8.27
N GLU A 573 -4.28 -6.23 9.31
CA GLU A 573 -4.04 -7.10 10.46
C GLU A 573 -4.10 -8.58 10.10
N GLU A 574 -5.07 -9.02 9.28
CA GLU A 574 -5.16 -10.41 8.83
C GLU A 574 -3.94 -10.82 7.99
N THR A 575 -3.49 -9.95 7.08
CA THR A 575 -2.30 -10.23 6.27
C THR A 575 -1.02 -10.23 7.12
N ALA A 576 -0.93 -9.38 8.15
CA ALA A 576 0.16 -9.44 9.13
C ALA A 576 0.16 -10.75 9.93
N ARG A 577 -1.01 -11.20 10.43
CA ARG A 577 -1.14 -12.50 11.14
C ARG A 577 -0.76 -13.68 10.25
N ARG A 578 -1.24 -13.71 8.99
CA ARG A 578 -0.86 -14.76 8.02
C ARG A 578 0.64 -14.76 7.71
N LEU A 579 1.31 -13.59 7.70
CA LEU A 579 2.76 -13.52 7.57
C LEU A 579 3.46 -14.07 8.82
N GLU A 580 2.98 -13.75 10.01
CA GLU A 580 3.52 -14.27 11.27
C GLU A 580 3.39 -15.80 11.36
N GLU A 581 2.21 -16.36 11.03
CA GLU A 581 1.97 -17.81 10.89
C GLU A 581 2.95 -18.47 9.89
N LEU A 582 3.20 -17.83 8.74
CA LEU A 582 4.17 -18.32 7.75
C LEU A 582 5.62 -18.24 8.25
N TYR A 583 5.98 -17.22 9.05
CA TYR A 583 7.30 -17.13 9.69
C TYR A 583 7.48 -18.19 10.78
N GLU A 584 6.45 -18.47 11.58
CA GLU A 584 6.46 -19.54 12.58
C GLU A 584 6.57 -20.92 11.91
N ALA A 585 5.73 -21.21 10.91
CA ALA A 585 5.81 -22.46 10.13
C ALA A 585 7.18 -22.63 9.44
N GLY A 586 7.76 -21.54 8.92
CA GLY A 586 9.11 -21.53 8.36
C GLY A 586 10.21 -21.82 9.40
N ARG A 587 10.02 -21.34 10.64
CA ARG A 587 10.92 -21.59 11.77
C ARG A 587 10.82 -23.02 12.27
N GLU A 588 9.61 -23.57 12.36
CA GLU A 588 9.37 -24.97 12.72
C GLU A 588 9.94 -25.93 11.67
N ALA A 589 9.73 -25.66 10.38
CA ALA A 589 10.32 -26.42 9.28
C ALA A 589 11.86 -26.38 9.32
N ALA A 590 12.47 -25.24 9.67
CA ALA A 590 13.91 -25.11 9.85
C ALA A 590 14.43 -25.89 11.08
N ALA A 591 13.68 -25.91 12.18
CA ALA A 591 14.01 -26.70 13.37
C ALA A 591 13.94 -28.21 13.07
N ALA A 592 12.85 -28.67 12.45
CA ALA A 592 12.71 -30.06 12.03
C ALA A 592 13.81 -30.48 11.04
N ALA A 593 14.20 -29.60 10.11
CA ALA A 593 15.31 -29.87 9.20
C ALA A 593 16.67 -29.96 9.92
N ALA A 594 16.88 -29.21 11.01
CA ALA A 594 18.07 -29.32 11.86
C ALA A 594 18.10 -30.65 12.62
N GLU A 595 16.99 -31.05 13.25
CA GLU A 595 16.85 -32.35 13.93
C GLU A 595 17.12 -33.52 12.97
N GLN A 596 16.58 -33.47 11.75
CA GLN A 596 16.86 -34.48 10.71
C GLN A 596 18.34 -34.49 10.30
N GLN A 597 19.03 -33.34 10.28
CA GLN A 597 20.47 -33.30 10.02
C GLN A 597 21.30 -33.86 11.18
N GLU A 598 20.88 -33.67 12.44
CA GLU A 598 21.54 -34.27 13.60
C GLU A 598 21.32 -35.79 13.63
N ALA A 599 20.10 -36.27 13.42
CA ALA A 599 19.82 -37.70 13.27
C ALA A 599 20.66 -38.34 12.13
N LEU A 600 20.82 -37.66 10.99
CA LEU A 600 21.69 -38.11 9.90
C LEU A 600 23.20 -38.02 10.22
N ARG A 601 23.62 -37.23 11.20
CA ARG A 601 25.00 -37.25 11.71
C ARG A 601 25.19 -38.43 12.65
N GLU A 602 24.26 -38.66 13.58
CA GLU A 602 24.30 -39.80 14.51
C GLU A 602 24.32 -41.13 13.75
N THR A 603 23.48 -41.32 12.72
CA THR A 603 23.51 -42.55 11.91
C THR A 603 24.84 -42.72 11.18
N ARG A 604 25.45 -41.64 10.66
CA ARG A 604 26.78 -41.68 10.04
C ARG A 604 27.90 -41.98 11.04
N GLU A 605 27.82 -41.49 12.27
CA GLU A 605 28.76 -41.80 13.33
C GLU A 605 28.64 -43.27 13.78
N VAL A 606 27.42 -43.78 13.90
CA VAL A 606 27.15 -45.20 14.15
C VAL A 606 27.69 -46.06 13.01
N GLU A 607 27.41 -45.72 11.75
CA GLU A 607 27.99 -46.40 10.58
C GLU A 607 29.52 -46.38 10.59
N ALA A 608 30.14 -45.23 10.90
CA ALA A 608 31.59 -45.10 10.99
C ALA A 608 32.17 -45.97 12.11
N SER A 609 31.47 -46.08 13.25
CA SER A 609 31.86 -46.98 14.34
C SER A 609 31.77 -48.46 13.95
N TRP A 610 30.76 -48.84 13.15
CA TRP A 610 30.64 -50.20 12.62
C TRP A 610 31.66 -50.51 11.53
N LYS A 611 31.97 -49.54 10.66
CA LYS A 611 33.05 -49.66 9.66
C LYS A 611 34.40 -49.88 10.33
N ARG A 612 34.74 -49.11 11.38
CA ARG A 612 35.96 -49.33 12.19
C ARG A 612 35.99 -50.72 12.83
N LYS A 613 34.91 -51.15 13.49
CA LYS A 613 34.81 -52.51 14.06
C LYS A 613 34.96 -53.61 13.01
N TYR A 614 34.42 -53.40 11.81
CA TYR A 614 34.56 -54.33 10.69
C TYR A 614 36.00 -54.38 10.16
N GLU A 615 36.67 -53.22 10.05
CA GLU A 615 38.09 -53.12 9.68
C GLU A 615 39.00 -53.76 10.75
N GLU A 616 38.74 -53.53 12.04
CA GLU A 616 39.41 -54.18 13.18
C GLU A 616 39.22 -55.71 13.15
N LEU A 617 37.99 -56.18 12.90
CA LEU A 617 37.70 -57.61 12.77
C LEU A 617 38.42 -58.22 11.56
N LEU A 618 38.46 -57.52 10.42
CA LEU A 618 39.16 -57.97 9.21
C LEU A 618 40.68 -58.02 9.42
N GLN A 619 41.25 -57.03 10.11
CA GLN A 619 42.66 -57.04 10.52
C GLN A 619 42.95 -58.22 11.45
N SER A 620 42.12 -58.43 12.49
CA SER A 620 42.29 -59.59 13.36
C SER A 620 42.18 -60.91 12.59
N GLN A 621 41.28 -61.03 11.62
CA GLN A 621 41.17 -62.22 10.78
C GLN A 621 42.42 -62.45 9.93
N GLN A 622 43.06 -61.38 9.44
CA GLN A 622 44.34 -61.46 8.75
C GLN A 622 45.44 -61.94 9.70
N GLU A 623 45.57 -61.35 10.90
CA GLU A 623 46.52 -61.78 11.94
C GLU A 623 46.30 -63.25 12.35
N TRP A 624 45.04 -63.69 12.51
CA TRP A 624 44.70 -65.10 12.76
C TRP A 624 45.11 -66.00 11.59
N SER A 625 44.94 -65.56 10.34
CA SER A 625 45.36 -66.35 9.17
C SER A 625 46.88 -66.39 8.97
N GLU A 626 47.59 -65.33 9.32
CA GLU A 626 49.06 -65.27 9.31
C GLU A 626 49.65 -66.13 10.42
N THR A 627 49.10 -66.08 11.64
CA THR A 627 49.52 -66.96 12.74
C THR A 627 49.14 -68.42 12.49
N GLU A 628 48.00 -68.71 11.86
CA GLU A 628 47.68 -70.07 11.42
C GLU A 628 48.66 -70.55 10.33
N ALA A 629 49.05 -69.70 9.38
CA ALA A 629 50.05 -70.03 8.37
C ALA A 629 51.44 -70.28 8.99
N GLN A 630 51.88 -69.44 9.95
CA GLN A 630 53.11 -69.63 10.71
C GLN A 630 53.10 -70.94 11.49
N LEU A 631 52.01 -71.25 12.20
CA LEU A 631 51.87 -72.52 12.92
C LEU A 631 51.85 -73.73 11.98
N ARG A 632 51.28 -73.61 10.77
CA ARG A 632 51.34 -74.66 9.75
C ARG A 632 52.76 -74.86 9.21
N GLU A 633 53.50 -73.78 8.96
CA GLU A 633 54.92 -73.85 8.55
C GLU A 633 55.79 -74.45 9.66
N GLU A 634 55.59 -74.07 10.92
CA GLU A 634 56.22 -74.70 12.07
C GLU A 634 55.89 -76.20 12.12
N ILE A 635 54.61 -76.60 12.03
CA ILE A 635 54.20 -78.01 12.01
C ILE A 635 54.86 -78.77 10.86
N GLU A 636 54.95 -78.20 9.66
CA GLU A 636 55.64 -78.83 8.52
C GLU A 636 57.15 -79.01 8.82
N ILE A 637 57.80 -78.03 9.46
CA ILE A 637 59.18 -78.16 9.92
C ILE A 637 59.30 -79.28 10.97
N TRP A 638 58.41 -79.34 11.96
CA TRP A 638 58.39 -80.41 12.98
C TRP A 638 58.15 -81.79 12.35
N GLU A 639 57.28 -81.93 11.34
CA GLU A 639 57.08 -83.17 10.59
C GLU A 639 58.31 -83.55 9.76
N GLN A 640 58.97 -82.56 9.14
CA GLN A 640 60.23 -82.78 8.43
C GLN A 640 61.38 -83.18 9.38
N GLU A 641 61.46 -82.60 10.58
CA GLU A 641 62.44 -82.99 11.60
C GLU A 641 62.13 -84.36 12.20
N ALA A 642 60.86 -84.66 12.48
CA ALA A 642 60.42 -85.97 12.95
C ALA A 642 60.72 -87.06 11.91
N SER A 643 60.40 -86.85 10.63
CA SER A 643 60.70 -87.81 9.56
C SER A 643 62.21 -88.01 9.32
N LYS A 644 63.05 -86.97 9.50
CA LYS A 644 64.52 -87.11 9.50
C LYS A 644 64.99 -87.92 10.70
N ALA A 645 64.48 -87.63 11.90
CA ALA A 645 64.81 -88.37 13.12
C ALA A 645 64.34 -89.83 13.06
N GLU A 646 63.19 -90.13 12.45
CA GLU A 646 62.72 -91.48 12.16
C GLU A 646 63.63 -92.19 11.15
N ALA A 647 64.05 -91.52 10.08
CA ALA A 647 64.99 -92.07 9.11
C ALA A 647 66.39 -92.34 9.72
N GLU A 648 66.86 -91.46 10.59
CA GLU A 648 68.10 -91.63 11.37
C GLU A 648 67.97 -92.77 12.40
N ALA A 649 66.83 -92.88 13.09
CA ALA A 649 66.54 -93.98 13.99
C ALA A 649 66.45 -95.31 13.23
N GLU A 650 65.85 -95.33 12.04
CA GLU A 650 65.87 -96.50 11.15
C GLU A 650 67.27 -96.86 10.69
N SER A 651 68.12 -95.90 10.29
CA SER A 651 69.51 -96.20 9.90
C SER A 651 70.32 -96.72 11.08
N MET A 652 70.19 -96.10 12.26
CA MET A 652 70.84 -96.57 13.49
C MET A 652 70.36 -97.97 13.89
N ASN A 653 69.08 -98.29 13.71
CA ASN A 653 68.54 -99.62 14.00
C ASN A 653 68.99 -100.66 12.95
N ARG A 654 69.14 -100.27 11.68
CA ARG A 654 69.74 -101.12 10.64
C ARG A 654 71.22 -101.39 10.94
N GLU A 655 72.00 -100.37 11.29
CA GLU A 655 73.40 -100.51 11.72
C GLU A 655 73.50 -101.39 12.97
N HIS A 656 72.67 -101.15 13.99
CA HIS A 656 72.61 -102.01 15.18
C HIS A 656 72.26 -103.46 14.82
N SER A 657 71.34 -103.70 13.88
CA SER A 657 71.00 -105.05 13.42
C SER A 657 72.16 -105.73 12.67
N GLN A 658 72.95 -104.98 11.90
CA GLN A 658 74.15 -105.48 11.22
C GLN A 658 75.27 -105.77 12.22
N VAL A 659 75.50 -104.90 13.20
CA VAL A 659 76.46 -105.12 14.29
C VAL A 659 76.04 -106.32 15.15
N GLN A 660 74.74 -106.49 15.41
CA GLN A 660 74.22 -107.67 16.12
C GLN A 660 74.47 -108.95 15.31
N GLN A 661 74.18 -108.95 14.00
CA GLN A 661 74.51 -110.08 13.12
C GLN A 661 76.02 -110.39 13.11
N GLN A 662 76.88 -109.38 13.06
CA GLN A 662 78.33 -109.56 13.15
C GLN A 662 78.77 -110.12 14.51
N LEU A 663 78.14 -109.70 15.61
CA LEU A 663 78.40 -110.25 16.94
C LEU A 663 77.92 -111.71 17.05
N ASP A 664 76.80 -112.05 16.43
CA ASP A 664 76.27 -113.42 16.37
C ASP A 664 77.20 -114.31 15.50
N GLU A 665 77.64 -113.85 14.32
CA GLU A 665 78.65 -114.52 13.48
C GLU A 665 79.99 -114.72 14.20
N ILE A 666 80.47 -113.70 14.92
CA ILE A 666 81.67 -113.80 15.75
C ILE A 666 81.44 -114.80 16.90
N GLY A 667 80.25 -114.81 17.50
CA GLY A 667 79.82 -115.79 18.50
C GLY A 667 79.88 -117.22 17.98
N GLU A 668 79.26 -117.51 16.85
CA GLU A 668 79.33 -118.81 16.16
C GLU A 668 80.79 -119.20 15.84
N SER A 669 81.61 -118.25 15.37
CA SER A 669 83.03 -118.48 15.09
C SER A 669 83.82 -118.80 16.37
N TYR A 670 83.50 -118.15 17.49
CA TYR A 670 84.11 -118.38 18.79
C TYR A 670 83.72 -119.74 19.35
N GLU A 671 82.45 -120.13 19.26
CA GLU A 671 81.98 -121.47 19.63
C GLU A 671 82.65 -122.56 18.79
N LEU A 672 82.79 -122.34 17.47
CA LEU A 672 83.50 -123.24 16.57
C LEU A 672 84.97 -123.39 16.95
N VAL A 673 85.68 -122.28 17.18
CA VAL A 673 87.09 -122.29 17.60
C VAL A 673 87.26 -122.91 18.99
N GLN A 674 86.35 -122.66 19.93
CA GLN A 674 86.34 -123.30 21.25
C GLN A 674 86.10 -124.82 21.13
N GLY A 675 85.21 -125.24 20.23
CA GLY A 675 85.00 -126.64 19.88
C GLY A 675 86.25 -127.30 19.28
N GLN A 676 86.93 -126.64 18.35
CA GLN A 676 88.21 -127.09 17.78
C GLN A 676 89.30 -127.19 18.85
N LEU A 677 89.37 -126.22 19.78
CA LEU A 677 90.34 -126.24 20.89
C LEU A 677 90.09 -127.42 21.83
N ARG A 678 88.84 -127.69 22.21
CA ARG A 678 88.47 -128.89 23.01
C ARG A 678 88.85 -130.18 22.29
N LEU A 679 88.68 -130.24 20.97
CA LEU A 679 89.03 -131.42 20.16
C LEU A 679 90.55 -131.62 20.08
N LEU A 680 91.33 -130.54 19.96
CA LEU A 680 92.79 -130.56 20.05
C LEU A 680 93.29 -130.95 21.46
N GLN A 681 92.62 -130.48 22.52
CA GLN A 681 92.91 -130.89 23.90
C GLN A 681 92.69 -132.40 24.07
N ALA A 682 91.54 -132.94 23.65
CA ALA A 682 91.26 -134.37 23.69
C ALA A 682 92.26 -135.20 22.84
N GLN A 683 92.70 -134.70 21.68
CA GLN A 683 93.77 -135.34 20.90
C GLN A 683 95.13 -135.30 21.62
N SER A 684 95.44 -134.23 22.34
CA SER A 684 96.67 -134.11 23.14
C SER A 684 96.64 -135.07 24.34
N GLU A 685 95.52 -135.16 25.04
CA GLU A 685 95.30 -136.11 26.14
C GLU A 685 95.42 -137.57 25.66
N MET A 686 94.86 -137.88 24.48
CA MET A 686 95.00 -139.21 23.87
C MET A 686 96.48 -139.53 23.56
N ARG A 687 97.22 -138.59 22.95
CA ARG A 687 98.67 -138.75 22.69
C ARG A 687 99.50 -138.86 23.97
N GLN A 688 99.14 -138.15 25.03
CA GLN A 688 99.78 -138.30 26.34
C GLN A 688 99.53 -139.70 26.92
N GLY A 689 98.29 -140.19 26.86
CA GLY A 689 97.95 -141.56 27.26
C GLY A 689 98.63 -142.66 26.42
N GLU A 690 98.96 -142.39 25.15
CA GLU A 690 99.79 -143.27 24.32
C GLU A 690 101.27 -143.23 24.74
N LEU A 691 101.82 -142.04 25.01
CA LEU A 691 103.19 -141.86 25.51
C LEU A 691 103.40 -142.53 26.89
N ASP A 692 102.42 -142.41 27.79
CA ASP A 692 102.49 -143.03 29.13
C ASP A 692 102.51 -144.57 29.05
N LYS A 693 101.74 -145.17 28.13
CA LYS A 693 101.80 -146.62 27.86
C LYS A 693 103.18 -147.03 27.33
N LEU A 694 103.71 -146.29 26.35
CA LEU A 694 105.04 -146.54 25.79
C LEU A 694 106.15 -146.44 26.85
N SER A 695 106.00 -145.51 27.80
CA SER A 695 106.90 -145.34 28.94
C SER A 695 106.83 -146.53 29.91
N GLN A 696 105.63 -147.03 30.21
CA GLN A 696 105.45 -148.23 31.04
C GLN A 696 106.05 -149.48 30.39
N GLU A 697 105.85 -149.67 29.09
CA GLU A 697 106.47 -150.76 28.32
C GLU A 697 108.00 -150.67 28.34
N HIS A 698 108.57 -149.46 28.19
CA HIS A 698 110.01 -149.25 28.28
C HIS A 698 110.57 -149.55 29.68
N GLN A 699 109.85 -149.18 30.74
CA GLN A 699 110.23 -149.50 32.13
C GLN A 699 110.17 -151.01 32.41
N SER A 700 109.18 -151.74 31.88
CA SER A 700 109.13 -153.20 32.04
C SER A 700 110.29 -153.90 31.33
N LEU A 701 110.63 -153.47 30.10
CA LEU A 701 111.79 -153.99 29.36
C LEU A 701 113.12 -153.70 30.08
N GLN A 702 113.29 -152.52 30.68
CA GLN A 702 114.47 -152.22 31.49
C GLN A 702 114.54 -153.10 32.75
N ALA A 703 113.42 -153.40 33.40
CA ALA A 703 113.37 -154.28 34.57
C ALA A 703 113.70 -155.74 34.22
N GLU A 704 113.26 -156.22 33.06
CA GLU A 704 113.61 -157.56 32.54
C GLU A 704 115.10 -157.65 32.16
N TYR A 705 115.63 -156.64 31.48
CA TYR A 705 117.07 -156.56 31.18
C TYR A 705 117.92 -156.54 32.45
N ALA A 706 117.51 -155.79 33.47
CA ALA A 706 118.21 -155.72 34.76
C ALA A 706 118.14 -157.03 35.56
N LYS A 707 117.13 -157.89 35.36
CA LYS A 707 117.12 -159.26 35.90
C LYS A 707 118.13 -160.14 35.20
N LEU A 708 118.10 -160.18 33.86
CA LEU A 708 119.02 -160.99 33.05
C LEU A 708 120.49 -160.64 33.33
N GLN A 709 120.79 -159.36 33.56
CA GLN A 709 122.13 -158.90 33.91
C GLN A 709 122.60 -159.37 35.30
N ARG A 710 121.69 -159.57 36.27
CA ARG A 710 122.05 -160.15 37.58
C ARG A 710 122.35 -161.64 37.48
N GLU A 711 121.49 -162.39 36.78
CA GLU A 711 121.69 -163.82 36.53
C GLU A 711 123.02 -164.07 35.80
N TYR A 712 123.36 -163.25 34.80
CA TYR A 712 124.65 -163.31 34.11
C TYR A 712 125.86 -163.06 35.03
N ASN A 713 125.75 -162.14 35.99
CA ASN A 713 126.82 -161.84 36.95
C ASN A 713 127.00 -162.95 38.01
N GLU A 714 125.91 -163.61 38.43
CA GLU A 714 125.98 -164.76 39.35
C GLU A 714 126.64 -165.98 38.71
N TRP A 715 126.43 -166.20 37.40
CA TRP A 715 127.12 -167.27 36.65
C TRP A 715 128.63 -167.04 36.51
N ILE A 716 129.09 -165.78 36.45
CA ILE A 716 130.53 -165.46 36.37
C ILE A 716 131.24 -165.75 37.70
N GLN A 717 130.62 -165.47 38.85
CA GLN A 717 131.25 -165.70 40.16
C GLN A 717 131.46 -167.19 40.50
N LEU A 718 130.76 -168.11 39.84
CA LEU A 718 130.91 -169.56 40.04
C LEU A 718 132.05 -170.20 39.24
N ILE A 719 132.71 -169.47 38.33
CA ILE A 719 133.71 -170.03 37.40
C ILE A 719 135.16 -169.68 37.80
N GLU A 720 135.40 -168.63 38.59
CA GLU A 720 136.75 -168.10 38.87
C GLU A 720 137.31 -168.37 40.28
N GLN A 721 136.81 -169.37 41.01
CA GLN A 721 137.41 -169.80 42.31
C GLN A 721 137.69 -171.31 42.46
N ASP A 722 137.72 -172.07 41.36
CA ASP A 722 138.44 -173.35 41.28
C ASP A 722 139.61 -173.20 40.26
N SER A 723 140.51 -172.25 40.52
CA SER A 723 141.81 -172.04 39.83
C SER A 723 142.81 -171.30 40.72
#